data_AF-A0A1G2MBE9-F1
#
_entry.id   AF-A0A1G2MBE9-F1
#
_cell.length_a   1.000
_cell.length_b   1.000
_cell.length_c   1.000
_cell.angle_alpha   90.00
_cell.angle_beta   90.00
_cell.angle_gamma   90.00
#
_symmetry.space_group_name_H-M   'P 1'
#
loop_
_entity.id
_entity.type
_entity.pdbx_description
1 polymer ?
#
loop_
_entity_poly.entity_id
_entity_poly.type
_entity_poly.pdbx_seq_one_letter_code
_entity_poly.pdbx_strand_id
1 'polypeptide(L)'
;MVSEKKIRKVVYTPVVGDLFNFGHLQFLRYVRLLGDHLICGVMTDDAVASFRQRPIANLDERKAIFENLAFVDQVMVQDSKDPEGNLRSIRGKWKDAEITLVYGSNWKTLPRGEFLKSIKARVVHHPHFYNKFADSEIVRHLLTSYRQEFQNPSEFFQYFKLHDFMPDTQSKAEQFSLGTKGDTLQAIRPLLTKSVIEDLLIFTEEEWKRHSSVIGKNIRDTFSPDTIVVRSSAQREDTSTSSMAGVFQSVLGVDSKSQSDVAAAVMSVIRSYHAERETISNNQILVQRQTKDIKISGVIFTRVMETNAPYYVIDYDDTTGMSDRVTKGQGHASMKMYRFTDPKLYPKEFRPLLAAVKEIEELIPKISLDIEFAITKKGKVVIFQVRPLSVNAGHNYLDNIRTKKIIERFKEEFASLQRAKSHLAGNTTYLADMPDWNPAEIIGDRPNHLDQSLYAYIITNHAWHRARTSQGYANVDPAQLVVMFGGKPYVDVRSSFNSFVPADLPQKLREKLVLFYLHKLKTHPELQDKVEFDIVFTCFDLTFSQRSKELRKHGFSEKEIQTFKISLLSLTNKLLENYTEEVKKDLAAAVALRPKRSVIGQLAKEKAHDPRELLSLARELLDHAVSSGTIQFSRLARLAFIGKILLRSLVSRKIIDTAIYHEFLSSISTVATKMDEDFLAYTRGELHPREFLARYGHLRPGTYDITSLRYDADPALLVATAPPSTGHPKKESFVLPGKTAQKITAVFRKEGLAFDASYFFEFLKTAIEAREFSKFEFTKNLSDAIECIAKAGALLGFSREEMSSLDTENLFDLLEVEDVRDMQRAWKDLIRYRMEEKEEHKKVLLPPIIYSPQDLEIIAPYVAKPNFITEKKVEGKIVNLRMTNKSTLAIKGNIVLLENGDPGYDWIFTRKPLGLITKYGGVASHMAIRCAEFGLPAAIGCGEVIFSELAQAKGALLDCGKKKIIVR
;
A
#
# COMPACT_ATOMS: atom_id res chain seq x y z
N MET A 1 40.08 3.93 60.22
CA MET A 1 39.90 3.53 58.81
C MET A 1 38.43 3.18 58.61
N VAL A 2 37.67 4.05 57.93
CA VAL A 2 36.30 3.72 57.52
C VAL A 2 36.41 2.69 56.40
N SER A 3 35.90 1.47 56.59
CA SER A 3 35.96 0.43 55.57
C SER A 3 35.23 0.90 54.30
N GLU A 4 35.89 0.86 53.14
CA GLU A 4 35.24 1.14 51.85
C GLU A 4 34.01 0.24 51.69
N LYS A 5 32.85 0.87 51.57
CA LYS A 5 31.56 0.18 51.45
C LYS A 5 31.56 -0.60 50.13
N LYS A 6 31.60 -1.93 50.19
CA LYS A 6 31.56 -2.79 49.00
C LYS A 6 30.22 -2.59 48.28
N ILE A 7 30.23 -1.92 47.12
CA ILE A 7 29.06 -1.67 46.27
C ILE A 7 28.56 -3.01 45.70
N ARG A 8 27.35 -3.44 46.06
CA ARG A 8 26.75 -4.70 45.58
C ARG A 8 25.69 -4.49 44.51
N LYS A 9 25.00 -3.35 44.53
CA LYS A 9 23.96 -2.99 43.56
C LYS A 9 24.26 -1.64 42.92
N VAL A 10 24.47 -1.64 41.60
CA VAL A 10 24.65 -0.43 40.80
C VAL A 10 23.36 -0.15 40.05
N VAL A 11 22.85 1.07 40.17
CA VAL A 11 21.66 1.52 39.46
C VAL A 11 22.08 2.54 38.42
N TYR A 12 21.67 2.34 37.19
CA TYR A 12 21.94 3.25 36.09
C TYR A 12 20.63 3.79 35.53
N THR A 13 20.54 5.11 35.38
CA THR A 13 19.41 5.76 34.71
C THR A 13 19.90 6.74 33.66
N PRO A 14 19.52 6.57 32.38
CA PRO A 14 19.76 7.58 31.37
C PRO A 14 18.81 8.76 31.59
N VAL A 15 19.34 9.98 31.52
CA VAL A 15 18.59 11.22 31.73
C VAL A 15 18.95 12.24 30.67
N VAL A 16 17.94 12.99 30.20
CA VAL A 16 18.21 14.23 29.48
C VAL A 16 18.44 15.35 30.48
N GLY A 17 17.51 15.56 31.42
CA GLY A 17 17.68 16.52 32.51
C GLY A 17 17.64 17.99 32.11
N ASP A 18 17.05 18.28 30.96
CA ASP A 18 16.77 19.66 30.53
C ASP A 18 15.62 20.24 31.37
N LEU A 19 15.74 21.50 31.81
CA LEU A 19 14.82 22.15 32.76
C LEU A 19 14.51 21.27 34.00
N PHE A 20 15.56 20.89 34.74
CA PHE A 20 15.45 20.05 35.94
C PHE A 20 14.38 20.57 36.90
N ASN A 21 13.50 19.68 37.37
CA ASN A 21 12.32 20.04 38.16
C ASN A 21 12.01 19.00 39.23
N PHE A 22 10.99 19.24 40.05
CA PHE A 22 10.62 18.36 41.16
C PHE A 22 10.27 16.93 40.72
N GLY A 23 9.76 16.71 39.50
CA GLY A 23 9.51 15.38 38.97
C GLY A 23 10.79 14.58 38.75
N HIS A 24 11.84 15.22 38.20
CA HIS A 24 13.18 14.64 38.08
C HIS A 24 13.78 14.32 39.46
N LEU A 25 13.61 15.22 40.43
CA LEU A 25 14.05 15.00 41.82
C LEU A 25 13.37 13.76 42.45
N GLN A 26 12.04 13.62 42.32
CA GLN A 26 11.33 12.46 42.88
C GLN A 26 11.69 11.16 42.17
N PHE A 27 11.82 11.19 40.85
CA PHE A 27 12.29 10.05 40.08
C PHE A 27 13.66 9.57 40.57
N LEU A 28 14.64 10.47 40.72
CA LEU A 28 15.98 10.09 41.19
C LEU A 28 15.98 9.61 42.64
N ARG A 29 15.13 10.15 43.51
CA ARG A 29 14.94 9.63 44.88
C ARG A 29 14.45 8.19 44.86
N TYR A 30 13.51 7.85 43.97
CA TYR A 30 13.08 6.47 43.78
C TYR A 30 14.22 5.59 43.24
N VAL A 31 14.90 6.04 42.18
CA VAL A 31 16.00 5.30 41.55
C VAL A 31 17.10 4.99 42.59
N ARG A 32 17.40 5.93 43.48
CA ARG A 32 18.36 5.75 44.57
C ARG A 32 17.99 4.61 45.52
N LEU A 33 16.70 4.35 45.74
CA LEU A 33 16.25 3.25 46.63
C LEU A 33 16.50 1.86 46.03
N LEU A 34 16.78 1.77 44.72
CA LEU A 34 16.96 0.50 44.01
C LEU A 34 18.36 -0.09 44.12
N GLY A 35 19.34 0.64 44.68
CA GLY A 35 20.69 0.12 44.88
C GLY A 35 21.66 1.02 45.65
N ASP A 36 22.89 0.52 45.81
CA ASP A 36 23.91 1.11 46.67
C ASP A 36 24.66 2.25 46.00
N HIS A 37 24.64 2.32 44.67
CA HIS A 37 25.37 3.31 43.88
C HIS A 37 24.55 3.73 42.66
N LEU A 38 24.10 4.99 42.63
CA LEU A 38 23.32 5.59 41.55
C LEU A 38 24.22 6.31 40.55
N ILE A 39 24.18 5.86 39.30
CA ILE A 39 24.85 6.47 38.17
C ILE A 39 23.81 7.11 37.23
N CYS A 40 23.93 8.42 37.00
CA CYS A 40 23.10 9.13 36.03
C CYS A 40 23.85 9.28 34.68
N GLY A 41 23.27 8.74 33.62
CA GLY A 41 23.75 8.91 32.25
C GLY A 41 23.21 10.19 31.62
N VAL A 42 23.95 11.29 31.68
CA VAL A 42 23.54 12.58 31.08
C VAL A 42 23.87 12.55 29.60
N MET A 43 22.83 12.60 28.76
CA MET A 43 23.00 12.52 27.32
C MET A 43 23.65 13.78 26.73
N THR A 44 24.51 13.63 25.72
CA THR A 44 25.04 14.77 24.96
C THR A 44 23.94 15.52 24.21
N ASP A 45 24.19 16.78 23.86
CA ASP A 45 23.20 17.59 23.12
C ASP A 45 22.85 16.95 21.77
N ASP A 46 23.82 16.30 21.12
CA ASP A 46 23.64 15.58 19.86
C ASP A 46 22.88 14.26 20.06
N ALA A 47 23.16 13.52 21.14
CA ALA A 47 22.39 12.34 21.50
C ALA A 47 20.91 12.68 21.72
N VAL A 48 20.63 13.79 22.40
CA VAL A 48 19.25 14.27 22.61
C VAL A 48 18.61 14.72 21.29
N ALA A 49 19.36 15.47 20.47
CA ALA A 49 18.89 15.95 19.16
C ALA A 49 18.52 14.81 18.19
N SER A 50 19.08 13.61 18.38
CA SER A 50 18.76 12.43 17.57
C SER A 50 17.32 11.91 17.74
N PHE A 51 16.62 12.25 18.84
CA PHE A 51 15.27 11.76 19.10
C PHE A 51 14.28 12.78 19.67
N ARG A 52 14.73 13.99 20.06
CA ARG A 52 13.87 15.11 20.46
C ARG A 52 14.55 16.45 20.14
N GLN A 53 13.91 17.59 20.48
CA GLN A 53 14.56 18.90 20.28
C GLN A 53 15.84 19.02 21.11
N ARG A 54 16.80 19.79 20.60
CA ARG A 54 18.05 20.05 21.32
C ARG A 54 17.73 20.70 22.67
N PRO A 55 18.40 20.29 23.76
CA PRO A 55 18.17 20.86 25.08
C PRO A 55 18.35 22.38 25.12
N ILE A 56 17.63 23.05 26.01
CA ILE A 56 17.89 24.46 26.34
C ILE A 56 19.20 24.57 27.13
N ALA A 57 19.33 23.76 28.20
CA ALA A 57 20.57 23.67 28.96
C ALA A 57 21.57 22.76 28.24
N ASN A 58 22.77 23.27 27.98
CA ASN A 58 23.83 22.50 27.33
C ASN A 58 24.31 21.33 28.20
N LEU A 59 25.11 20.44 27.64
CA LEU A 59 25.60 19.25 28.35
C LEU A 59 26.26 19.57 29.70
N ASP A 60 27.13 20.60 29.76
CA ASP A 60 27.88 20.91 30.98
C ASP A 60 26.97 21.49 32.07
N GLU A 61 26.01 22.34 31.70
CA GLU A 61 24.97 22.85 32.61
C GLU A 61 24.14 21.71 33.20
N ARG A 62 23.70 20.76 32.36
CA ARG A 62 22.93 19.60 32.82
C ARG A 62 23.75 18.70 33.71
N LYS A 63 25.00 18.39 33.35
CA LYS A 63 25.92 17.58 34.18
C LYS A 63 26.14 18.20 35.54
N ALA A 64 26.43 19.51 35.61
CA ALA A 64 26.66 20.23 36.85
C ALA A 64 25.48 20.09 37.82
N ILE A 65 24.24 20.08 37.31
CA ILE A 65 23.05 19.82 38.13
C ILE A 65 23.13 18.43 38.77
N PHE A 66 23.28 17.36 37.97
CA PHE A 66 23.27 15.99 38.51
C PHE A 66 24.48 15.68 39.40
N GLU A 67 25.65 16.27 39.14
CA GLU A 67 26.86 16.09 39.95
C GLU A 67 26.71 16.68 41.37
N ASN A 68 25.84 17.68 41.55
CA ASN A 68 25.60 18.33 42.84
C ASN A 68 24.36 17.78 43.58
N LEU A 69 23.69 16.74 43.06
CA LEU A 69 22.57 16.10 43.74
C LEU A 69 23.06 15.07 44.76
N ALA A 70 22.69 15.27 46.04
CA ALA A 70 23.17 14.44 47.16
C ALA A 70 22.87 12.92 47.06
N PHE A 71 21.95 12.51 46.20
CA PHE A 71 21.57 11.10 45.99
C PHE A 71 22.10 10.51 44.69
N VAL A 72 22.84 11.27 43.88
CA VAL A 72 23.54 10.78 42.69
C VAL A 72 25.00 10.53 43.08
N ASP A 73 25.47 9.30 42.96
CA ASP A 73 26.83 8.94 43.37
C ASP A 73 27.85 9.13 42.22
N GLN A 74 27.40 9.05 40.97
CA GLN A 74 28.24 9.28 39.79
C GLN A 74 27.42 9.82 38.61
N VAL A 75 28.02 10.73 37.84
CA VAL A 75 27.50 11.15 36.53
C VAL A 75 28.38 10.58 35.42
N MET A 76 27.76 10.11 34.34
CA MET A 76 28.43 9.65 33.12
C MET A 76 27.84 10.35 31.91
N VAL A 77 28.68 10.77 30.98
CA VAL A 77 28.21 11.25 29.67
C VAL A 77 27.70 10.06 28.87
N GLN A 78 26.59 10.27 28.15
CA GLN A 78 26.02 9.28 27.25
C GLN A 78 25.91 9.86 25.83
N ASP A 79 26.68 9.31 24.89
CA ASP A 79 26.82 9.87 23.55
C ASP A 79 25.73 9.42 22.55
N SER A 80 24.80 8.57 22.98
CA SER A 80 23.72 8.06 22.12
C SER A 80 22.43 7.82 22.89
N LYS A 81 21.30 7.65 22.20
CA LYS A 81 20.03 7.27 22.85
C LYS A 81 20.12 5.89 23.54
N ASP A 82 20.92 4.98 22.98
CA ASP A 82 21.11 3.63 23.53
C ASP A 82 22.15 3.65 24.66
N PRO A 83 21.80 3.21 25.88
CA PRO A 83 22.73 3.14 27.00
C PRO A 83 23.74 1.99 26.92
N GLU A 84 23.73 1.15 25.88
CA GLU A 84 24.61 -0.03 25.75
C GLU A 84 26.10 0.29 26.03
N GLY A 85 26.64 1.35 25.44
CA GLY A 85 28.05 1.75 25.65
C GLY A 85 28.37 2.04 27.12
N ASN A 86 27.49 2.77 27.79
CA ASN A 86 27.60 3.09 29.21
C ASN A 86 27.45 1.82 30.07
N LEU A 87 26.50 0.95 29.75
CA LEU A 87 26.29 -0.31 30.47
C LEU A 87 27.49 -1.26 30.34
N ARG A 88 28.17 -1.30 29.18
CA ARG A 88 29.42 -2.04 28.99
C ARG A 88 30.52 -1.50 29.92
N SER A 89 30.68 -0.18 29.99
CA SER A 89 31.63 0.48 30.89
C SER A 89 31.34 0.17 32.37
N ILE A 90 30.07 0.27 32.77
CA ILE A 90 29.62 -0.05 34.14
C ILE A 90 29.88 -1.53 34.47
N ARG A 91 29.53 -2.47 33.59
CA ARG A 91 29.80 -3.91 33.80
C ARG A 91 31.30 -4.20 33.86
N GLY A 92 32.12 -3.49 33.08
CA GLY A 92 33.58 -3.58 33.15
C GLY A 92 34.14 -3.15 34.50
N LYS A 93 33.60 -2.07 35.08
CA LYS A 93 34.03 -1.50 36.37
C LYS A 93 33.50 -2.27 37.59
N TRP A 94 32.26 -2.76 37.55
CA TRP A 94 31.65 -3.55 38.63
C TRP A 94 31.25 -4.94 38.15
N LYS A 95 32.25 -5.82 38.00
CA LYS A 95 32.06 -7.18 37.45
C LYS A 95 31.03 -8.00 38.23
N ASP A 96 31.07 -7.93 39.55
CA ASP A 96 30.26 -8.78 40.45
C ASP A 96 28.99 -8.09 40.99
N ALA A 97 28.73 -6.83 40.62
CA ALA A 97 27.55 -6.11 41.11
C ALA A 97 26.29 -6.46 40.30
N GLU A 98 25.14 -6.44 40.98
CA GLU A 98 23.84 -6.42 40.31
C GLU A 98 23.68 -5.07 39.61
N ILE A 99 23.41 -5.07 38.30
CA ILE A 99 23.16 -3.85 37.54
C ILE A 99 21.65 -3.72 37.33
N THR A 100 21.07 -2.62 37.78
CA THR A 100 19.67 -2.26 37.51
C THR A 100 19.62 -1.07 36.55
N LEU A 101 19.04 -1.26 35.37
CA LEU A 101 18.69 -0.16 34.45
C LEU A 101 17.29 0.34 34.82
N VAL A 102 17.18 1.63 35.11
CA VAL A 102 15.90 2.29 35.43
C VAL A 102 15.60 3.34 34.37
N TYR A 103 14.37 3.36 33.86
CA TYR A 103 13.93 4.30 32.83
C TYR A 103 12.54 4.86 33.17
N GLY A 104 12.27 6.06 32.65
CA GLY A 104 10.97 6.73 32.81
C GLY A 104 9.93 6.22 31.81
N SER A 105 8.64 6.47 32.07
CA SER A 105 7.48 5.96 31.32
C SER A 105 7.34 6.38 29.86
N ASN A 106 8.27 7.19 29.34
CA ASN A 106 8.22 7.70 27.96
C ASN A 106 9.22 7.02 27.00
N TRP A 107 9.90 5.97 27.44
CA TRP A 107 10.89 5.26 26.61
C TRP A 107 10.25 4.09 25.85
N LYS A 108 10.10 4.26 24.52
CA LYS A 108 9.44 3.28 23.61
C LYS A 108 10.36 2.16 23.10
N THR A 109 11.66 2.22 23.36
CA THR A 109 12.65 1.25 22.84
C THR A 109 13.66 0.92 23.93
N LEU A 110 13.68 -0.33 24.39
CA LEU A 110 14.70 -0.87 25.28
C LEU A 110 15.93 -1.32 24.45
N PRO A 111 17.14 -1.33 25.04
CA PRO A 111 18.30 -1.99 24.43
C PRO A 111 17.94 -3.45 24.06
N ARG A 112 18.57 -3.98 22.99
CA ARG A 112 18.30 -5.34 22.48
C ARG A 112 18.27 -6.34 23.64
N GLY A 113 17.17 -7.08 23.80
CA GLY A 113 16.93 -7.98 24.94
C GLY A 113 18.05 -9.01 25.14
N GLU A 114 18.73 -9.42 24.08
CA GLU A 114 19.90 -10.31 24.13
C GLU A 114 21.11 -9.71 24.88
N PHE A 115 21.39 -8.41 24.72
CA PHE A 115 22.52 -7.75 25.40
C PHE A 115 22.25 -7.60 26.90
N LEU A 116 21.06 -7.16 27.28
CA LEU A 116 20.67 -7.01 28.70
C LEU A 116 20.70 -8.38 29.42
N LYS A 117 20.27 -9.45 28.73
CA LYS A 117 20.44 -10.84 29.20
C LYS A 117 21.92 -11.21 29.37
N SER A 118 22.80 -10.85 28.41
CA SER A 118 24.24 -11.15 28.45
C SER A 118 24.97 -10.53 29.65
N ILE A 119 24.53 -9.35 30.11
CA ILE A 119 25.11 -8.66 31.27
C ILE A 119 24.33 -8.90 32.57
N LYS A 120 23.31 -9.77 32.57
CA LYS A 120 22.42 -10.04 33.72
C LYS A 120 21.88 -8.74 34.36
N ALA A 121 21.52 -7.75 33.54
CA ALA A 121 20.98 -6.49 34.05
C ALA A 121 19.48 -6.62 34.32
N ARG A 122 19.05 -6.19 35.50
CA ARG A 122 17.63 -6.06 35.85
C ARG A 122 17.09 -4.76 35.27
N VAL A 123 15.90 -4.80 34.71
CA VAL A 123 15.26 -3.65 34.07
C VAL A 123 14.05 -3.27 34.91
N VAL A 124 14.02 -2.05 35.45
CA VAL A 124 12.94 -1.56 36.31
C VAL A 124 12.27 -0.36 35.64
N HIS A 125 10.96 -0.47 35.45
CA HIS A 125 10.14 0.63 34.97
C HIS A 125 9.59 1.43 36.17
N HIS A 126 9.71 2.75 36.12
CA HIS A 126 9.16 3.59 37.19
C HIS A 126 7.63 3.61 37.14
N PRO A 127 6.91 3.15 38.19
CA PRO A 127 5.46 2.92 38.12
C PRO A 127 4.61 4.19 38.04
N HIS A 128 5.08 5.35 38.55
CA HIS A 128 4.32 6.61 38.56
C HIS A 128 5.19 7.86 38.41
N PHE A 129 5.24 8.50 37.23
CA PHE A 129 5.92 9.79 37.10
C PHE A 129 5.12 10.92 37.79
N TYR A 130 5.80 11.90 38.38
CA TYR A 130 5.14 13.04 39.01
C TYR A 130 4.57 13.97 37.92
N ASN A 131 3.32 13.71 37.53
CA ASN A 131 2.73 14.31 36.33
C ASN A 131 2.56 15.84 36.40
N LYS A 132 2.47 16.44 37.59
CA LYS A 132 2.23 17.89 37.74
C LYS A 132 3.30 18.77 37.08
N PHE A 133 4.55 18.28 36.94
CA PHE A 133 5.64 18.98 36.25
C PHE A 133 6.14 18.23 35.01
N ALA A 134 5.28 17.39 34.40
CA ALA A 134 5.57 16.87 33.07
C ALA A 134 5.62 18.03 32.08
N ASP A 135 6.47 17.94 31.05
CA ASP A 135 6.60 18.99 30.02
C ASP A 135 5.23 19.38 29.44
N SER A 136 4.34 18.41 29.22
CA SER A 136 2.97 18.63 28.76
C SER A 136 2.12 19.42 29.73
N GLU A 137 2.28 19.20 31.05
CA GLU A 137 1.52 19.90 32.09
C GLU A 137 2.08 21.28 32.39
N ILE A 138 3.40 21.48 32.31
CA ILE A 138 4.03 22.81 32.39
C ILE A 138 3.58 23.65 31.19
N VAL A 139 3.64 23.09 29.98
CA VAL A 139 3.13 23.74 28.76
C VAL A 139 1.62 24.00 28.89
N ARG A 140 0.83 23.04 29.35
CA ARG A 140 -0.61 23.23 29.59
C ARG A 140 -0.87 24.33 30.62
N HIS A 141 -0.11 24.39 31.70
CA HIS A 141 -0.28 25.41 32.75
C HIS A 141 0.11 26.79 32.23
N LEU A 142 1.23 26.93 31.52
CA LEU A 142 1.58 28.17 30.81
C LEU A 142 0.46 28.59 29.87
N LEU A 143 0.00 27.69 28.99
CA LEU A 143 -1.11 27.95 28.08
C LEU A 143 -2.41 28.32 28.81
N THR A 144 -2.67 27.77 30.00
CA THR A 144 -3.89 28.04 30.78
C THR A 144 -3.79 29.36 31.55
N SER A 145 -2.63 29.70 32.08
CA SER A 145 -2.37 30.96 32.80
C SER A 145 -2.39 32.17 31.86
N TYR A 146 -2.02 31.98 30.60
CA TYR A 146 -2.12 33.00 29.55
C TYR A 146 -3.44 32.92 28.75
N ARG A 147 -4.38 32.04 29.13
CA ARG A 147 -5.64 31.79 28.39
C ARG A 147 -6.64 32.94 28.46
N GLN A 148 -6.49 33.86 29.41
CA GLN A 148 -7.29 35.10 29.43
C GLN A 148 -6.72 36.18 28.50
N GLU A 149 -5.46 36.06 28.09
CA GLU A 149 -4.79 36.99 27.17
C GLU A 149 -4.82 36.49 25.71
N PHE A 150 -5.00 35.19 25.48
CA PHE A 150 -5.00 34.59 24.13
C PHE A 150 -6.15 33.60 23.93
N GLN A 151 -6.88 33.75 22.82
CA GLN A 151 -8.08 32.96 22.52
C GLN A 151 -7.76 31.53 22.07
N ASN A 152 -6.53 31.27 21.59
CA ASN A 152 -6.13 29.94 21.12
C ASN A 152 -4.61 29.69 21.22
N PRO A 153 -4.16 28.41 21.22
CA PRO A 153 -2.75 28.06 21.31
C PRO A 153 -1.87 28.63 20.18
N SER A 154 -2.44 28.85 18.99
CA SER A 154 -1.69 29.41 17.86
C SER A 154 -1.33 30.88 18.08
N GLU A 155 -2.20 31.64 18.72
CA GLU A 155 -2.00 33.04 19.11
C GLU A 155 -0.94 33.15 20.21
N PHE A 156 -0.95 32.26 21.19
CA PHE A 156 0.11 32.11 22.19
C PHE A 156 1.49 31.85 21.55
N PHE A 157 1.59 30.86 20.65
CA PHE A 157 2.85 30.55 19.97
C PHE A 157 3.29 31.65 18.98
N GLN A 158 2.37 32.46 18.45
CA GLN A 158 2.70 33.64 17.64
C GLN A 158 3.22 34.78 18.50
N TYR A 159 2.59 35.06 19.65
CA TYR A 159 2.97 36.14 20.55
C TYR A 159 4.42 35.99 21.06
N PHE A 160 4.77 34.79 21.56
CA PHE A 160 6.14 34.51 22.02
C PHE A 160 7.17 34.36 20.89
N LYS A 161 6.73 34.10 19.64
CA LYS A 161 7.61 34.16 18.47
C LYS A 161 7.85 35.58 17.95
N LEU A 162 6.90 36.50 18.16
CA LEU A 162 6.97 37.87 17.66
C LEU A 162 7.72 38.80 18.61
N HIS A 163 7.68 38.55 19.93
CA HIS A 163 8.21 39.53 20.89
C HIS A 163 9.69 39.40 21.26
N ASP A 164 10.28 38.20 21.28
CA ASP A 164 11.65 38.04 21.82
C ASP A 164 12.74 37.71 20.78
N PHE A 165 12.40 37.28 19.56
CA PHE A 165 13.41 36.98 18.54
C PHE A 165 12.84 37.12 17.12
N MET A 166 12.82 38.34 16.59
CA MET A 166 13.37 38.69 15.27
C MET A 166 13.07 40.16 14.90
N PRO A 167 14.00 40.82 14.17
CA PRO A 167 13.87 42.20 13.75
C PRO A 167 12.76 42.37 12.70
N ASP A 168 11.93 43.37 12.98
CA ASP A 168 11.04 44.11 12.10
C ASP A 168 11.16 43.80 10.59
N THR A 169 10.33 42.87 10.11
CA THR A 169 10.02 42.69 8.68
C THR A 169 8.59 42.16 8.51
N GLN A 170 7.60 42.89 9.03
CA GLN A 170 6.23 42.80 8.51
C GLN A 170 5.96 43.99 7.59
N SER A 171 6.30 43.86 6.30
CA SER A 171 5.70 44.68 5.26
C SER A 171 4.57 43.92 4.57
N LYS A 172 3.35 44.43 4.74
CA LYS A 172 2.25 44.47 3.76
C LYS A 172 2.09 43.23 2.85
N ALA A 173 1.29 42.27 3.29
CA ALA A 173 0.49 41.45 2.38
C ALA A 173 -0.96 41.50 2.86
N GLU A 174 -1.76 42.37 2.22
CA GLU A 174 -3.21 42.36 2.37
C GLU A 174 -3.76 40.98 1.97
N GLN A 175 -4.73 40.46 2.72
CA GLN A 175 -5.35 39.16 2.44
C GLN A 175 -6.01 39.16 1.05
N PHE A 176 -5.41 38.42 0.11
CA PHE A 176 -5.98 38.19 -1.22
C PHE A 176 -7.25 37.31 -1.09
N SER A 177 -8.43 37.84 -1.42
CA SER A 177 -9.67 37.06 -1.44
C SER A 177 -9.92 36.48 -2.83
N LEU A 178 -10.07 35.16 -2.94
CA LEU A 178 -10.43 34.49 -4.20
C LEU A 178 -11.90 34.80 -4.58
N GLY A 179 -12.10 35.31 -5.80
CA GLY A 179 -13.41 35.60 -6.40
C GLY A 179 -13.85 34.51 -7.38
N THR A 180 -14.55 34.89 -8.46
CA THR A 180 -14.86 33.95 -9.57
C THR A 180 -13.59 33.56 -10.35
N LYS A 181 -13.68 32.60 -11.29
CA LYS A 181 -12.58 32.26 -12.20
C LYS A 181 -11.97 33.48 -12.87
N GLY A 182 -12.83 34.34 -13.43
CA GLY A 182 -12.44 35.56 -14.10
C GLY A 182 -11.71 36.52 -13.16
N ASP A 183 -12.33 36.83 -12.01
CA ASP A 183 -11.80 37.80 -11.05
C ASP A 183 -10.43 37.36 -10.52
N THR A 184 -10.29 36.09 -10.13
CA THR A 184 -9.02 35.53 -9.64
C THR A 184 -7.92 35.67 -10.68
N LEU A 185 -8.18 35.30 -11.94
CA LEU A 185 -7.20 35.38 -13.02
C LEU A 185 -6.82 36.83 -13.34
N GLN A 186 -7.80 37.74 -13.39
CA GLN A 186 -7.56 39.16 -13.65
C GLN A 186 -6.69 39.78 -12.55
N ALA A 187 -6.92 39.41 -11.29
CA ALA A 187 -6.20 39.95 -10.14
C ALA A 187 -4.75 39.46 -10.05
N ILE A 188 -4.47 38.18 -10.34
CA ILE A 188 -3.09 37.65 -10.26
C ILE A 188 -2.27 37.93 -11.53
N ARG A 189 -2.89 38.07 -12.70
CA ARG A 189 -2.21 38.26 -13.99
C ARG A 189 -1.06 39.29 -13.98
N PRO A 190 -1.21 40.53 -13.46
CA PRO A 190 -0.13 41.52 -13.46
C PRO A 190 1.02 41.17 -12.50
N LEU A 191 0.83 40.21 -11.60
CA LEU A 191 1.79 39.84 -10.56
C LEU A 191 2.68 38.64 -10.95
N LEU A 192 2.30 37.89 -11.98
CA LEU A 192 3.01 36.68 -12.41
C LEU A 192 4.25 37.00 -13.24
N THR A 193 5.39 36.42 -12.86
CA THR A 193 6.68 36.54 -13.57
C THR A 193 7.19 35.19 -14.08
N LYS A 194 6.76 34.06 -13.49
CA LYS A 194 7.17 32.70 -13.86
C LYS A 194 6.19 32.01 -14.80
N SER A 195 4.98 32.53 -14.91
CA SER A 195 3.95 32.05 -15.82
C SER A 195 3.23 33.22 -16.48
N VAL A 196 2.36 32.90 -17.43
CA VAL A 196 1.47 33.89 -18.05
C VAL A 196 0.03 33.45 -17.93
N ILE A 197 -0.85 34.43 -17.85
CA ILE A 197 -2.27 34.27 -18.16
C ILE A 197 -2.49 34.98 -19.49
N GLU A 198 -3.13 34.28 -20.43
CA GLU A 198 -3.49 34.84 -21.73
C GLU A 198 -4.33 36.11 -21.58
N ASP A 199 -4.37 36.94 -22.62
CA ASP A 199 -5.31 38.06 -22.64
C ASP A 199 -6.72 37.55 -22.34
N LEU A 200 -7.43 38.28 -21.48
CA LEU A 200 -8.74 37.91 -20.99
C LEU A 200 -9.67 39.12 -20.99
N LEU A 201 -10.96 38.85 -21.19
CA LEU A 201 -12.04 39.82 -21.12
C LEU A 201 -13.22 39.18 -20.39
N ILE A 202 -13.76 39.88 -19.40
CA ILE A 202 -14.84 39.40 -18.52
C ILE A 202 -16.01 40.36 -18.65
N PHE A 203 -17.22 39.83 -18.75
CA PHE A 203 -18.47 40.59 -18.74
C PHE A 203 -19.60 39.70 -18.20
N THR A 204 -20.72 40.30 -17.82
CA THR A 204 -21.87 39.57 -17.27
C THR A 204 -22.91 39.24 -18.33
N GLU A 205 -23.80 38.28 -18.03
CA GLU A 205 -24.96 38.00 -18.88
C GLU A 205 -25.83 39.25 -19.12
N GLU A 206 -25.98 40.11 -18.11
CA GLU A 206 -26.75 41.35 -18.22
C GLU A 206 -26.07 42.36 -19.14
N GLU A 207 -24.75 42.51 -19.04
CA GLU A 207 -23.95 43.36 -19.94
C GLU A 207 -24.03 42.86 -21.38
N TRP A 208 -23.98 41.54 -21.59
CA TRP A 208 -24.15 40.94 -22.92
C TRP A 208 -25.53 41.23 -23.50
N LYS A 209 -26.61 41.09 -22.71
CA LYS A 209 -27.98 41.40 -23.15
C LYS A 209 -28.16 42.85 -23.55
N ARG A 210 -27.54 43.78 -22.81
CA ARG A 210 -27.67 45.22 -23.05
C ARG A 210 -26.72 45.71 -24.17
N HIS A 211 -25.54 45.14 -24.30
CA HIS A 211 -24.43 45.71 -25.09
C HIS A 211 -23.65 44.70 -25.96
N SER A 212 -24.28 43.61 -26.43
CA SER A 212 -23.64 42.55 -27.23
C SER A 212 -22.83 43.04 -28.45
N SER A 213 -23.29 44.07 -29.16
CA SER A 213 -22.58 44.62 -30.32
C SER A 213 -21.25 45.29 -29.94
N VAL A 214 -21.24 46.03 -28.81
CA VAL A 214 -20.06 46.69 -28.27
C VAL A 214 -19.09 45.66 -27.69
N ILE A 215 -19.59 44.69 -26.93
CA ILE A 215 -18.75 43.62 -26.36
C ILE A 215 -18.15 42.76 -27.48
N GLY A 216 -18.93 42.41 -28.51
CA GLY A 216 -18.43 41.70 -29.68
C GLY A 216 -17.33 42.46 -30.42
N LYS A 217 -17.45 43.80 -30.54
CA LYS A 217 -16.39 44.65 -31.08
C LYS A 217 -15.14 44.64 -30.17
N ASN A 218 -15.30 44.76 -28.86
CA ASN A 218 -14.19 44.72 -27.91
C ASN A 218 -13.44 43.39 -27.97
N ILE A 219 -14.15 42.27 -28.07
CA ILE A 219 -13.56 40.93 -28.27
C ILE A 219 -12.74 40.91 -29.56
N ARG A 220 -13.32 41.36 -30.68
CA ARG A 220 -12.60 41.41 -31.96
C ARG A 220 -11.35 42.28 -31.89
N ASP A 221 -11.46 43.48 -31.34
CA ASP A 221 -10.36 44.45 -31.27
C ASP A 221 -9.24 43.98 -30.32
N THR A 222 -9.57 43.20 -29.29
CA THR A 222 -8.59 42.65 -28.33
C THR A 222 -7.90 41.38 -28.85
N PHE A 223 -8.63 40.50 -29.52
CA PHE A 223 -8.16 39.14 -29.82
C PHE A 223 -7.86 38.84 -31.29
N SER A 224 -8.31 39.67 -32.24
CA SER A 224 -8.05 39.44 -33.67
C SER A 224 -6.56 39.54 -34.02
N PRO A 225 -6.00 38.63 -34.86
CA PRO A 225 -6.68 37.61 -35.67
C PRO A 225 -6.71 36.20 -35.03
N ASP A 226 -6.55 36.08 -33.71
CA ASP A 226 -6.44 34.79 -33.03
C ASP A 226 -7.79 34.13 -32.73
N THR A 227 -7.74 32.82 -32.46
CA THR A 227 -8.86 32.05 -31.92
C THR A 227 -8.99 32.27 -30.41
N ILE A 228 -10.22 32.26 -29.91
CA ILE A 228 -10.54 32.45 -28.49
C ILE A 228 -11.26 31.24 -27.90
N VAL A 229 -11.25 31.18 -26.57
CA VAL A 229 -12.06 30.26 -25.77
C VAL A 229 -13.07 31.08 -24.97
N VAL A 230 -14.34 30.69 -25.03
CA VAL A 230 -15.43 31.29 -24.25
C VAL A 230 -15.84 30.32 -23.16
N ARG A 231 -15.76 30.74 -21.89
CA ARG A 231 -15.92 29.90 -20.70
C ARG A 231 -16.93 30.49 -19.73
N SER A 232 -17.54 29.62 -18.95
CA SER A 232 -18.31 30.02 -17.77
C SER A 232 -17.41 30.57 -16.65
N SER A 233 -17.95 31.48 -15.86
CA SER A 233 -17.34 32.03 -14.64
C SER A 233 -18.44 32.37 -13.63
N ALA A 234 -19.19 31.36 -13.17
CA ALA A 234 -20.32 31.58 -12.25
C ALA A 234 -19.88 31.66 -10.78
N GLN A 235 -20.58 32.46 -9.97
CA GLN A 235 -20.24 32.66 -8.54
C GLN A 235 -20.45 31.40 -7.69
N ARG A 236 -21.35 30.49 -8.08
CA ARG A 236 -21.56 29.20 -7.41
C ARG A 236 -20.66 28.09 -7.93
N GLU A 237 -19.94 28.31 -9.02
CA GLU A 237 -19.06 27.30 -9.60
C GLU A 237 -17.87 26.99 -8.67
N ASP A 238 -17.39 28.02 -7.94
CA ASP A 238 -16.17 28.01 -7.15
C ASP A 238 -16.43 28.44 -5.69
N THR A 239 -17.12 27.60 -4.90
CA THR A 239 -17.31 27.85 -3.46
C THR A 239 -16.33 27.04 -2.60
N SER A 240 -16.08 27.49 -1.36
CA SER A 240 -15.23 26.78 -0.40
C SER A 240 -15.78 25.41 0.03
N THR A 241 -17.07 25.14 -0.20
CA THR A 241 -17.78 23.94 0.28
C THR A 241 -18.31 23.03 -0.84
N SER A 242 -18.38 23.49 -2.09
CA SER A 242 -18.82 22.69 -3.25
C SER A 242 -18.24 23.21 -4.56
N SER A 243 -17.84 22.30 -5.45
CA SER A 243 -17.33 22.61 -6.79
C SER A 243 -18.29 22.01 -7.83
N MET A 244 -18.79 22.84 -8.74
CA MET A 244 -19.56 22.41 -9.91
C MET A 244 -18.66 22.34 -11.16
N ALA A 245 -17.43 21.84 -10.99
CA ALA A 245 -16.48 21.73 -12.09
C ALA A 245 -17.03 20.90 -13.26
N GLY A 246 -16.97 21.47 -14.47
CA GLY A 246 -17.41 20.80 -15.69
C GLY A 246 -18.91 20.77 -15.93
N VAL A 247 -19.71 21.40 -15.06
CA VAL A 247 -21.18 21.49 -15.20
C VAL A 247 -21.57 22.47 -16.32
N PHE A 248 -20.85 23.59 -16.44
CA PHE A 248 -21.14 24.63 -17.42
C PHE A 248 -20.27 24.52 -18.67
N GLN A 249 -20.80 24.99 -19.79
CA GLN A 249 -20.17 24.77 -21.11
C GLN A 249 -18.97 25.69 -21.34
N SER A 250 -17.94 25.17 -22.00
CA SER A 250 -16.83 25.96 -22.58
C SER A 250 -16.73 25.68 -24.07
N VAL A 251 -16.57 26.74 -24.88
CA VAL A 251 -16.50 26.66 -26.34
C VAL A 251 -15.10 27.06 -26.79
N LEU A 252 -14.36 26.12 -27.36
CA LEU A 252 -13.00 26.32 -27.89
C LEU A 252 -13.05 26.58 -29.40
N GLY A 253 -12.00 27.19 -29.95
CA GLY A 253 -11.80 27.34 -31.40
C GLY A 253 -12.66 28.42 -32.04
N VAL A 254 -13.12 29.40 -31.25
CA VAL A 254 -14.00 30.47 -31.75
C VAL A 254 -13.15 31.49 -32.51
N ASP A 255 -13.50 31.79 -33.76
CA ASP A 255 -12.82 32.84 -34.53
C ASP A 255 -13.22 34.23 -34.00
N SER A 256 -12.25 34.97 -33.46
CA SER A 256 -12.49 36.32 -32.94
C SER A 256 -12.91 37.34 -34.02
N LYS A 257 -12.67 37.06 -35.30
CA LYS A 257 -13.13 37.89 -36.42
C LYS A 257 -14.60 37.70 -36.71
N SER A 258 -15.14 36.51 -36.42
CA SER A 258 -16.50 36.12 -36.73
C SER A 258 -17.44 36.51 -35.60
N GLN A 259 -18.14 37.63 -35.78
CA GLN A 259 -19.08 38.12 -34.77
C GLN A 259 -20.25 37.14 -34.55
N SER A 260 -20.61 36.33 -35.56
CA SER A 260 -21.59 35.25 -35.42
C SER A 260 -21.06 34.12 -34.54
N ASP A 261 -19.81 33.70 -34.70
CA ASP A 261 -19.23 32.58 -33.95
C ASP A 261 -19.05 32.96 -32.49
N VAL A 262 -18.58 34.18 -32.22
CA VAL A 262 -18.49 34.75 -30.86
C VAL A 262 -19.87 34.77 -30.20
N ALA A 263 -20.89 35.29 -30.89
CA ALA A 263 -22.23 35.35 -30.34
C ALA A 263 -22.82 33.96 -30.08
N ALA A 264 -22.61 33.01 -30.98
CA ALA A 264 -23.05 31.62 -30.82
C ALA A 264 -22.38 30.96 -29.61
N ALA A 265 -21.07 31.15 -29.44
CA ALA A 265 -20.31 30.63 -28.31
C ALA A 265 -20.79 31.20 -26.97
N VAL A 266 -20.94 32.53 -26.87
CA VAL A 266 -21.44 33.20 -25.65
C VAL A 266 -22.85 32.73 -25.30
N MET A 267 -23.74 32.65 -26.30
CA MET A 267 -25.10 32.15 -26.08
C MET A 267 -25.13 30.68 -25.64
N SER A 268 -24.19 29.86 -26.10
CA SER A 268 -24.05 28.47 -25.65
C SER A 268 -23.72 28.40 -24.16
N VAL A 269 -22.77 29.23 -23.70
CA VAL A 269 -22.42 29.33 -22.27
C VAL A 269 -23.61 29.83 -21.45
N ILE A 270 -24.29 30.90 -21.89
CA ILE A 270 -25.47 31.44 -21.19
C ILE A 270 -26.57 30.37 -21.06
N ARG A 271 -26.85 29.60 -22.12
CA ARG A 271 -27.84 28.51 -22.08
C ARG A 271 -27.49 27.45 -21.04
N SER A 272 -26.20 27.18 -20.82
CA SER A 272 -25.77 26.21 -19.80
C SER A 272 -26.09 26.66 -18.37
N TYR A 273 -26.08 27.98 -18.08
CA TYR A 273 -26.51 28.50 -16.76
C TYR A 273 -28.00 28.26 -16.50
N HIS A 274 -28.84 28.51 -17.51
CA HIS A 274 -30.29 28.36 -17.40
C HIS A 274 -30.73 26.90 -17.31
N ALA A 275 -30.03 25.98 -18.00
CA ALA A 275 -30.32 24.55 -17.97
C ALA A 275 -30.19 23.95 -16.56
N GLU A 276 -29.27 24.47 -15.75
CA GLU A 276 -28.98 24.01 -14.39
C GLU A 276 -29.82 24.74 -13.31
N ARG A 277 -30.84 25.52 -13.71
CA ARG A 277 -31.73 26.29 -12.82
C ARG A 277 -30.99 27.23 -11.87
N GLU A 278 -29.90 27.84 -12.32
CA GLU A 278 -29.15 28.78 -11.50
C GLU A 278 -29.97 30.05 -11.24
N THR A 279 -30.09 30.46 -9.97
CA THR A 279 -30.96 31.58 -9.54
C THR A 279 -30.21 32.91 -9.39
N ILE A 280 -28.91 32.94 -9.73
CA ILE A 280 -28.06 34.13 -9.58
C ILE A 280 -28.18 34.98 -10.85
N SER A 281 -28.60 36.23 -10.69
CA SER A 281 -28.97 37.10 -11.82
C SER A 281 -27.79 37.77 -12.54
N ASN A 282 -26.54 37.42 -12.22
CA ASN A 282 -25.36 38.14 -12.73
C ASN A 282 -24.12 37.24 -12.95
N ASN A 283 -24.30 36.10 -13.63
CA ASN A 283 -23.18 35.24 -13.99
C ASN A 283 -22.21 35.91 -14.96
N GLN A 284 -20.91 35.70 -14.75
CA GLN A 284 -19.88 36.22 -15.65
C GLN A 284 -19.58 35.23 -16.77
N ILE A 285 -19.13 35.75 -17.91
CA ILE A 285 -18.57 35.02 -19.03
C ILE A 285 -17.11 35.45 -19.17
N LEU A 286 -16.22 34.47 -19.25
CA LEU A 286 -14.78 34.67 -19.42
C LEU A 286 -14.39 34.34 -20.86
N VAL A 287 -13.80 35.31 -21.56
CA VAL A 287 -13.21 35.14 -22.88
C VAL A 287 -11.69 35.21 -22.75
N GLN A 288 -10.99 34.20 -23.26
CA GLN A 288 -9.52 34.13 -23.23
C GLN A 288 -8.95 33.84 -24.61
N ARG A 289 -7.76 34.36 -24.92
CA ARG A 289 -7.01 33.93 -26.11
C ARG A 289 -6.71 32.43 -26.00
N GLN A 290 -6.92 31.68 -27.08
CA GLN A 290 -6.63 30.26 -27.09
C GLN A 290 -5.13 30.01 -27.28
N THR A 291 -4.50 29.39 -26.28
CA THR A 291 -3.10 29.00 -26.36
C THR A 291 -2.88 27.95 -27.45
N LYS A 292 -1.85 28.18 -28.27
CA LYS A 292 -1.41 27.29 -29.36
C LYS A 292 -0.10 26.57 -28.95
N ASP A 293 0.28 25.54 -29.71
CA ASP A 293 1.52 24.78 -29.51
C ASP A 293 1.70 24.21 -28.10
N ILE A 294 0.62 23.69 -27.52
CA ILE A 294 0.65 23.00 -26.23
C ILE A 294 1.46 21.71 -26.38
N LYS A 295 2.45 21.54 -25.49
CA LYS A 295 3.21 20.29 -25.35
C LYS A 295 2.63 19.43 -24.24
N ILE A 296 2.31 20.05 -23.10
CA ILE A 296 1.72 19.39 -21.94
C ILE A 296 0.56 20.27 -21.46
N SER A 297 -0.57 19.70 -21.13
CA SER A 297 -1.66 20.40 -20.46
C SER A 297 -2.27 19.52 -19.39
N GLY A 298 -2.82 20.14 -18.36
CA GLY A 298 -3.29 19.38 -17.23
C GLY A 298 -3.79 20.22 -16.08
N VAL A 299 -3.95 19.54 -14.95
CA VAL A 299 -4.38 20.09 -13.68
C VAL A 299 -3.32 19.75 -12.64
N ILE A 300 -2.95 20.72 -11.81
CA ILE A 300 -2.09 20.51 -10.67
C ILE A 300 -2.82 20.89 -9.38
N PHE A 301 -2.92 19.94 -8.47
CA PHE A 301 -3.38 20.14 -7.11
C PHE A 301 -2.17 20.37 -6.20
N THR A 302 -2.22 21.37 -5.32
CA THR A 302 -1.09 21.67 -4.41
C THR A 302 -1.00 20.74 -3.20
N ARG A 303 -2.04 19.92 -2.99
CA ARG A 303 -2.14 18.86 -1.97
C ARG A 303 -3.02 17.73 -2.50
N VAL A 304 -2.92 16.56 -1.86
CA VAL A 304 -3.80 15.41 -2.13
C VAL A 304 -5.18 15.69 -1.55
N MET A 305 -6.24 15.51 -2.35
CA MET A 305 -7.61 15.83 -1.94
C MET A 305 -8.11 14.97 -0.78
N GLU A 306 -7.85 13.67 -0.79
CA GLU A 306 -8.46 12.74 0.18
C GLU A 306 -7.83 12.82 1.56
N THR A 307 -6.51 13.05 1.62
CA THR A 307 -5.71 12.97 2.86
C THR A 307 -5.12 14.30 3.29
N ASN A 308 -5.30 15.35 2.50
CA ASN A 308 -4.62 16.62 2.66
C ASN A 308 -3.09 16.47 2.75
N ALA A 309 -2.52 15.44 2.11
CA ALA A 309 -1.08 15.17 2.16
C ALA A 309 -0.28 16.22 1.36
N PRO A 310 0.94 16.59 1.79
CA PRO A 310 1.75 17.64 1.18
C PRO A 310 2.46 17.18 -0.11
N TYR A 311 1.68 16.79 -1.11
CA TYR A 311 2.17 16.43 -2.44
C TYR A 311 1.48 17.29 -3.50
N TYR A 312 2.26 17.79 -4.45
CA TYR A 312 1.75 18.25 -5.73
C TYR A 312 1.24 17.03 -6.50
N VAL A 313 -0.02 17.05 -6.94
CA VAL A 313 -0.60 15.99 -7.80
C VAL A 313 -0.81 16.60 -9.16
N ILE A 314 -0.08 16.11 -10.16
CA ILE A 314 -0.08 16.62 -11.53
C ILE A 314 -0.75 15.58 -12.41
N ASP A 315 -1.97 15.87 -12.85
CA ASP A 315 -2.68 15.08 -13.85
C ASP A 315 -2.49 15.76 -15.20
N TYR A 316 -1.95 15.07 -16.19
CA TYR A 316 -1.54 15.70 -17.45
C TYR A 316 -1.76 14.83 -18.68
N ASP A 317 -1.88 15.50 -19.82
CA ASP A 317 -1.74 14.93 -21.16
C ASP A 317 -0.53 15.55 -21.85
N ASP A 318 0.35 14.69 -22.36
CA ASP A 318 1.54 15.05 -23.13
C ASP A 318 1.52 14.47 -24.56
N THR A 319 0.41 13.85 -24.97
CA THR A 319 0.31 13.13 -26.25
C THR A 319 -0.55 13.81 -27.30
N THR A 320 -1.62 14.54 -26.90
CA THR A 320 -2.61 15.06 -27.85
C THR A 320 -2.48 16.54 -28.14
N GLY A 321 -1.85 17.31 -27.23
CA GLY A 321 -1.75 18.76 -27.33
C GLY A 321 -3.08 19.51 -27.11
N MET A 322 -4.10 18.85 -26.56
CA MET A 322 -5.41 19.45 -26.25
C MET A 322 -5.47 19.96 -24.80
N SER A 323 -5.95 21.20 -24.60
CA SER A 323 -5.98 21.87 -23.29
C SER A 323 -7.05 21.38 -22.31
N ASP A 324 -8.07 20.65 -22.77
CA ASP A 324 -9.31 20.37 -22.03
C ASP A 324 -9.56 18.87 -21.77
N ARG A 325 -8.68 17.97 -22.21
CA ARG A 325 -8.87 16.53 -22.03
C ARG A 325 -8.83 16.11 -20.57
N VAL A 326 -7.85 16.60 -19.82
CA VAL A 326 -7.68 16.24 -18.41
C VAL A 326 -8.87 16.74 -17.58
N THR A 327 -9.32 17.97 -17.83
CA THR A 327 -10.48 18.58 -17.16
C THR A 327 -11.82 17.93 -17.54
N LYS A 328 -11.87 17.20 -18.66
CA LYS A 328 -12.98 16.31 -19.06
C LYS A 328 -12.85 14.87 -18.54
N GLY A 329 -11.85 14.57 -17.69
CA GLY A 329 -11.62 13.23 -17.13
C GLY A 329 -10.98 12.22 -18.10
N GLN A 330 -10.34 12.68 -19.17
CA GLN A 330 -9.77 11.84 -20.25
C GLN A 330 -8.23 11.84 -20.28
N GLY A 331 -7.57 12.28 -19.19
CA GLY A 331 -6.11 12.32 -19.02
C GLY A 331 -5.53 10.94 -18.67
N HIS A 332 -4.33 10.64 -19.16
CA HIS A 332 -3.74 9.29 -19.09
C HIS A 332 -2.63 9.12 -18.03
N ALA A 333 -2.01 10.20 -17.53
CA ALA A 333 -0.89 10.13 -16.59
C ALA A 333 -1.09 11.04 -15.38
N SER A 334 -0.80 10.50 -14.19
CA SER A 334 -0.81 11.21 -12.90
C SER A 334 0.54 11.05 -12.21
N MET A 335 1.20 12.15 -11.88
CA MET A 335 2.45 12.18 -11.14
C MET A 335 2.24 12.86 -9.79
N LYS A 336 2.84 12.30 -8.73
CA LYS A 336 2.74 12.89 -7.38
C LYS A 336 4.13 13.27 -6.90
N MET A 337 4.30 14.51 -6.46
CA MET A 337 5.59 15.05 -6.08
C MET A 337 5.51 15.67 -4.70
N TYR A 338 6.35 15.21 -3.80
CA TYR A 338 6.42 15.72 -2.44
C TYR A 338 6.77 17.20 -2.45
N ARG A 339 6.02 18.01 -1.72
CA ARG A 339 6.10 19.47 -1.76
C ARG A 339 7.49 20.01 -1.42
N PHE A 340 8.19 19.32 -0.52
CA PHE A 340 9.49 19.74 -0.01
C PHE A 340 10.67 19.10 -0.74
N THR A 341 10.42 18.47 -1.89
CA THR A 341 11.46 17.92 -2.75
C THR A 341 12.39 19.03 -3.27
N ASP A 342 13.70 18.73 -3.28
CA ASP A 342 14.72 19.63 -3.82
C ASP A 342 14.40 19.94 -5.30
N PRO A 343 14.25 21.22 -5.68
CA PRO A 343 14.01 21.62 -7.07
C PRO A 343 14.99 21.06 -8.10
N LYS A 344 16.22 20.69 -7.70
CA LYS A 344 17.21 20.04 -8.57
C LYS A 344 16.75 18.65 -9.03
N LEU A 345 15.94 17.96 -8.21
CA LEU A 345 15.41 16.62 -8.48
C LEU A 345 14.15 16.64 -9.34
N TYR A 346 13.52 17.81 -9.53
CA TYR A 346 12.30 17.91 -10.34
C TYR A 346 12.55 17.40 -11.77
N PRO A 347 11.60 16.63 -12.35
CA PRO A 347 11.63 16.29 -13.77
C PRO A 347 11.72 17.56 -14.62
N LYS A 348 12.54 17.51 -15.68
CA LYS A 348 12.92 18.72 -16.44
C LYS A 348 11.70 19.42 -17.04
N GLU A 349 10.74 18.64 -17.49
CA GLU A 349 9.48 19.06 -18.09
C GLU A 349 8.56 19.82 -17.13
N PHE A 350 8.58 19.52 -15.82
CA PHE A 350 7.69 20.13 -14.83
C PHE A 350 8.36 21.24 -14.00
N ARG A 351 9.68 21.44 -14.13
CA ARG A 351 10.39 22.53 -13.42
C ARG A 351 9.76 23.92 -13.62
N PRO A 352 9.44 24.34 -14.86
CA PRO A 352 8.81 25.65 -15.06
C PRO A 352 7.43 25.74 -14.40
N LEU A 353 6.64 24.66 -14.47
CA LEU A 353 5.31 24.60 -13.87
C LEU A 353 5.38 24.75 -12.35
N LEU A 354 6.27 24.00 -11.69
CA LEU A 354 6.40 24.07 -10.23
C LEU A 354 6.93 25.42 -9.74
N ALA A 355 7.78 26.09 -10.54
CA ALA A 355 8.17 27.46 -10.24
C ALA A 355 6.98 28.43 -10.31
N ALA A 356 6.13 28.29 -11.33
CA ALA A 356 4.90 29.07 -11.46
C ALA A 356 3.88 28.80 -10.34
N VAL A 357 3.69 27.53 -9.97
CA VAL A 357 2.77 27.14 -8.90
C VAL A 357 3.24 27.70 -7.56
N LYS A 358 4.54 27.66 -7.26
CA LYS A 358 5.09 28.27 -6.04
C LYS A 358 4.89 29.79 -6.00
N GLU A 359 5.08 30.49 -7.12
CA GLU A 359 4.77 31.92 -7.23
C GLU A 359 3.29 32.20 -6.91
N ILE A 360 2.37 31.40 -7.44
CA ILE A 360 0.94 31.55 -7.15
C ILE A 360 0.62 31.25 -5.67
N GLU A 361 1.24 30.24 -5.07
CA GLU A 361 1.08 29.92 -3.64
C GLU A 361 1.65 30.99 -2.70
N GLU A 362 2.68 31.73 -3.15
CA GLU A 362 3.21 32.90 -2.44
C GLU A 362 2.25 34.09 -2.50
N LEU A 363 1.56 34.27 -3.63
CA LEU A 363 0.52 35.30 -3.80
C LEU A 363 -0.77 34.98 -3.02
N ILE A 364 -1.09 33.69 -2.87
CA ILE A 364 -2.32 33.20 -2.23
C ILE A 364 -1.98 32.24 -1.08
N PRO A 365 -1.39 32.76 0.03
CA PRO A 365 -0.89 31.92 1.10
C PRO A 365 -2.03 31.22 1.87
N LYS A 366 -1.72 30.07 2.47
CA LYS A 366 -2.62 29.28 3.37
C LYS A 366 -3.85 28.65 2.70
N ILE A 367 -3.96 28.69 1.37
CA ILE A 367 -5.03 28.03 0.62
C ILE A 367 -4.40 26.93 -0.23
N SER A 368 -4.99 25.73 -0.22
CA SER A 368 -4.60 24.69 -1.19
C SER A 368 -5.30 24.96 -2.50
N LEU A 369 -4.57 24.81 -3.60
CA LEU A 369 -5.02 25.28 -4.91
C LEU A 369 -5.19 24.11 -5.87
N ASP A 370 -6.16 24.28 -6.77
CA ASP A 370 -6.39 23.53 -7.99
C ASP A 370 -6.10 24.47 -9.17
N ILE A 371 -5.11 24.12 -9.99
CA ILE A 371 -4.60 25.00 -11.05
C ILE A 371 -4.63 24.27 -12.38
N GLU A 372 -5.39 24.82 -13.34
CA GLU A 372 -5.38 24.36 -14.72
C GLU A 372 -4.25 25.05 -15.49
N PHE A 373 -3.44 24.28 -16.21
CA PHE A 373 -2.23 24.79 -16.86
C PHE A 373 -1.98 24.19 -18.25
N ALA A 374 -1.11 24.87 -19.00
CA ALA A 374 -0.41 24.32 -20.16
C ALA A 374 1.08 24.70 -20.15
N ILE A 375 1.90 23.85 -20.73
CA ILE A 375 3.31 24.08 -21.06
C ILE A 375 3.41 24.02 -22.59
N THR A 376 3.81 25.13 -23.19
CA THR A 376 3.99 25.21 -24.64
C THR A 376 5.25 24.46 -25.10
N LYS A 377 5.38 24.17 -26.39
CA LYS A 377 6.61 23.58 -26.99
C LYS A 377 7.88 24.40 -26.71
N LYS A 378 7.74 25.71 -26.45
CA LYS A 378 8.84 26.61 -26.07
C LYS A 378 9.14 26.62 -24.55
N GLY A 379 8.44 25.81 -23.76
CA GLY A 379 8.62 25.71 -22.30
C GLY A 379 7.93 26.82 -21.49
N LYS A 380 7.15 27.69 -22.13
CA LYS A 380 6.36 28.73 -21.45
C LYS A 380 5.16 28.10 -20.74
N VAL A 381 4.97 28.42 -19.46
CA VAL A 381 3.82 27.99 -18.65
C VAL A 381 2.69 28.99 -18.80
N VAL A 382 1.50 28.50 -19.14
CA VAL A 382 0.27 29.25 -19.24
C VAL A 382 -0.70 28.75 -18.17
N ILE A 383 -1.29 29.65 -17.41
CA ILE A 383 -2.28 29.34 -16.37
C ILE A 383 -3.67 29.66 -16.92
N PHE A 384 -4.53 28.65 -16.92
CA PHE A 384 -5.90 28.74 -17.42
C PHE A 384 -6.91 29.03 -16.33
N GLN A 385 -6.66 28.55 -15.11
CA GLN A 385 -7.55 28.72 -13.97
C GLN A 385 -6.77 28.50 -12.66
N VAL A 386 -7.18 29.18 -11.58
CA VAL A 386 -6.72 28.96 -10.21
C VAL A 386 -7.94 28.93 -9.29
N ARG A 387 -8.10 27.86 -8.52
CA ARG A 387 -9.22 27.64 -7.60
C ARG A 387 -8.76 27.21 -6.21
N PRO A 388 -9.53 27.49 -5.15
CA PRO A 388 -9.33 26.83 -3.87
C PRO A 388 -9.80 25.36 -3.93
N LEU A 389 -9.03 24.45 -3.32
CA LEU A 389 -9.43 23.08 -3.09
C LEU A 389 -10.55 22.99 -2.03
N SER A 390 -11.58 22.20 -2.27
CA SER A 390 -12.74 22.05 -1.35
C SER A 390 -12.38 21.48 0.04
N VAL A 391 -11.16 20.95 0.18
CA VAL A 391 -10.64 20.28 1.39
C VAL A 391 -9.95 21.27 2.34
N ASN A 392 -10.16 22.58 2.16
CA ASN A 392 -9.47 23.64 2.92
C ASN A 392 -9.82 23.72 4.43
N ALA A 393 -10.45 22.70 5.01
CA ALA A 393 -10.59 22.55 6.45
C ALA A 393 -9.24 22.15 7.09
N GLY A 394 -8.43 23.16 7.45
CA GLY A 394 -7.31 23.01 8.37
C GLY A 394 -5.95 22.74 7.72
N HIS A 395 -5.32 23.80 7.20
CA HIS A 395 -3.86 23.79 7.00
C HIS A 395 -3.16 23.65 8.34
N ASN A 396 -2.68 22.45 8.68
CA ASN A 396 -1.87 22.25 9.87
C ASN A 396 -0.38 22.19 9.49
N TYR A 397 0.33 23.31 9.65
CA TYR A 397 1.78 23.38 9.40
C TYR A 397 2.58 22.28 10.14
N LEU A 398 2.08 21.83 11.30
CA LEU A 398 2.66 20.73 12.05
C LEU A 398 2.65 19.40 11.29
N ASP A 399 1.63 19.13 10.47
CA ASP A 399 1.53 17.91 9.67
C ASP A 399 2.62 17.85 8.58
N ASN A 400 2.98 19.00 8.00
CA ASN A 400 4.05 19.08 7.01
C ASN A 400 5.41 18.71 7.62
N ILE A 401 5.72 19.21 8.82
CA ILE A 401 6.97 18.89 9.54
C ILE A 401 7.03 17.40 9.88
N ARG A 402 5.92 16.81 10.36
CA ARG A 402 5.85 15.38 10.65
C ARG A 402 6.05 14.53 9.41
N THR A 403 5.34 14.83 8.32
CA THR A 403 5.47 14.13 7.04
C THR A 403 6.91 14.18 6.53
N LYS A 404 7.58 15.33 6.65
CA LYS A 404 9.00 15.46 6.29
C LYS A 404 9.89 14.50 7.07
N LYS A 405 9.76 14.45 8.39
CA LYS A 405 10.55 13.53 9.23
C LYS A 405 10.30 12.07 8.86
N ILE A 406 9.04 11.71 8.58
CA ILE A 406 8.68 10.35 8.18
C ILE A 406 9.33 9.96 6.85
N ILE A 407 9.27 10.84 5.84
CA ILE A 407 9.89 10.58 4.52
C ILE A 407 11.41 10.43 4.64
N GLU A 408 12.09 11.30 5.40
CA GLU A 408 13.54 11.16 5.60
C GLU A 408 13.90 9.83 6.29
N ARG A 409 13.16 9.44 7.33
CA ARG A 409 13.32 8.13 7.97
C ARG A 409 13.12 6.97 6.97
N PHE A 410 12.09 7.04 6.13
CA PHE A 410 11.81 6.01 5.12
C PHE A 410 12.92 5.94 4.06
N LYS A 411 13.55 7.05 3.68
CA LYS A 411 14.73 7.02 2.79
C LYS A 411 15.90 6.28 3.42
N GLU A 412 16.19 6.54 4.70
CA GLU A 412 17.26 5.85 5.45
C GLU A 412 16.96 4.35 5.60
N GLU A 413 15.73 4.02 5.94
CA GLU A 413 15.26 2.63 6.06
C GLU A 413 15.39 1.88 4.73
N PHE A 414 14.93 2.49 3.63
CA PHE A 414 15.05 1.90 2.29
C PHE A 414 16.52 1.74 1.88
N ALA A 415 17.36 2.74 2.14
CA ALA A 415 18.80 2.66 1.86
C ALA A 415 19.47 1.51 2.64
N SER A 416 18.99 1.20 3.84
CA SER A 416 19.43 0.01 4.59
C SER A 416 19.01 -1.30 3.91
N LEU A 417 17.76 -1.39 3.46
CA LEU A 417 17.23 -2.56 2.74
C LEU A 417 17.95 -2.84 1.41
N GLN A 418 18.42 -1.79 0.73
CA GLN A 418 19.17 -1.91 -0.52
C GLN A 418 20.57 -2.50 -0.38
N ARG A 419 21.13 -2.57 0.83
CA ARG A 419 22.50 -3.07 1.03
C ARG A 419 22.64 -4.52 0.53
N ALA A 420 23.85 -4.85 0.07
CA ALA A 420 24.20 -6.22 -0.32
C ALA A 420 24.02 -7.17 0.87
N LYS A 421 23.37 -8.32 0.63
CA LYS A 421 23.23 -9.41 1.59
C LYS A 421 24.16 -10.54 1.16
N SER A 422 25.05 -11.00 2.03
CA SER A 422 26.10 -11.98 1.68
C SER A 422 25.57 -13.33 1.17
N HIS A 423 24.37 -13.73 1.58
CA HIS A 423 23.71 -14.97 1.18
C HIS A 423 22.89 -14.86 -0.12
N LEU A 424 22.74 -13.65 -0.70
CA LEU A 424 22.01 -13.43 -1.96
C LEU A 424 22.95 -12.97 -3.06
N ALA A 425 22.65 -13.36 -4.30
CA ALA A 425 23.32 -12.79 -5.46
C ALA A 425 22.74 -11.40 -5.78
N GLY A 426 23.61 -10.46 -6.19
CA GLY A 426 23.25 -9.09 -6.51
C GLY A 426 23.44 -8.11 -5.34
N ASN A 427 23.75 -6.86 -5.68
CA ASN A 427 24.18 -5.83 -4.73
C ASN A 427 23.10 -4.81 -4.33
N THR A 428 21.90 -4.91 -4.91
CA THR A 428 20.78 -3.99 -4.65
C THR A 428 19.45 -4.73 -4.63
N THR A 429 18.40 -4.12 -4.07
CA THR A 429 17.03 -4.62 -4.15
C THR A 429 16.05 -3.49 -4.48
N TYR A 430 14.89 -3.91 -4.97
CA TYR A 430 13.70 -3.08 -5.15
C TYR A 430 12.60 -3.63 -4.24
N LEU A 431 11.69 -2.75 -3.85
CA LEU A 431 10.47 -3.13 -3.14
C LEU A 431 9.30 -3.00 -4.12
N ALA A 432 8.48 -4.04 -4.25
CA ALA A 432 7.31 -4.03 -5.12
C ALA A 432 6.14 -4.78 -4.47
N ASP A 433 4.91 -4.28 -4.61
CA ASP A 433 3.76 -4.76 -3.84
C ASP A 433 3.00 -5.96 -4.46
N MET A 434 3.23 -6.22 -5.75
CA MET A 434 2.53 -7.25 -6.54
C MET A 434 3.36 -8.44 -7.02
N PRO A 435 4.71 -8.44 -7.06
CA PRO A 435 5.47 -9.65 -7.32
C PRO A 435 5.15 -10.77 -6.35
N ASP A 436 5.46 -11.99 -6.75
CA ASP A 436 5.65 -13.19 -5.92
C ASP A 436 4.91 -13.20 -4.57
N TRP A 437 3.87 -14.03 -4.46
CA TRP A 437 2.97 -14.04 -3.30
C TRP A 437 2.14 -12.77 -3.07
N ASN A 438 2.31 -11.71 -3.86
CA ASN A 438 1.38 -10.61 -4.05
C ASN A 438 0.67 -10.11 -2.77
N PRO A 439 1.39 -9.49 -1.83
CA PRO A 439 0.82 -9.05 -0.57
C PRO A 439 -0.34 -8.06 -0.73
N ALA A 440 -0.31 -7.19 -1.74
CA ALA A 440 -1.41 -6.25 -1.98
C ALA A 440 -2.75 -6.94 -2.34
N GLU A 441 -2.70 -8.11 -3.01
CA GLU A 441 -3.89 -8.94 -3.26
C GLU A 441 -4.33 -9.72 -2.02
N ILE A 442 -3.39 -10.22 -1.21
CA ILE A 442 -3.72 -11.18 -0.14
C ILE A 442 -4.14 -10.47 1.15
N ILE A 443 -3.41 -9.43 1.56
CA ILE A 443 -3.65 -8.70 2.81
C ILE A 443 -4.02 -7.22 2.58
N GLY A 444 -3.94 -6.72 1.35
CA GLY A 444 -4.32 -5.36 0.99
C GLY A 444 -3.14 -4.37 0.95
N ASP A 445 -3.43 -3.14 0.51
CA ASP A 445 -2.42 -2.07 0.34
C ASP A 445 -1.89 -1.52 1.68
N ARG A 446 -2.76 -1.41 2.68
CA ARG A 446 -2.42 -0.98 4.06
C ARG A 446 -3.09 -1.90 5.09
N PRO A 447 -2.59 -3.14 5.25
CA PRO A 447 -3.14 -4.14 6.17
C PRO A 447 -3.01 -3.71 7.63
N ASN A 448 -3.72 -4.39 8.54
CA ASN A 448 -3.44 -4.28 9.96
C ASN A 448 -2.15 -5.05 10.34
N HIS A 449 -1.61 -4.77 11.52
CA HIS A 449 -0.36 -5.39 11.98
C HIS A 449 -0.53 -6.91 12.16
N LEU A 450 -1.71 -7.33 12.62
CA LEU A 450 -1.99 -8.75 12.80
C LEU A 450 -2.06 -9.48 11.46
N ASP A 451 -2.72 -8.88 10.47
CA ASP A 451 -2.88 -9.46 9.13
C ASP A 451 -1.50 -9.74 8.51
N GLN A 452 -0.60 -8.76 8.59
CA GLN A 452 0.76 -8.89 8.08
C GLN A 452 1.58 -9.91 8.88
N SER A 453 1.56 -9.85 10.21
CA SER A 453 2.39 -10.74 11.01
C SER A 453 1.93 -12.19 10.90
N LEU A 454 0.62 -12.46 10.82
CA LEU A 454 0.09 -13.79 10.50
C LEU A 454 0.56 -14.25 9.13
N TYR A 455 0.45 -13.40 8.10
CA TYR A 455 0.91 -13.72 6.75
C TYR A 455 2.41 -14.03 6.69
N ALA A 456 3.21 -13.24 7.40
CA ALA A 456 4.63 -13.44 7.55
C ALA A 456 4.96 -14.76 8.25
N TYR A 457 4.30 -15.00 9.39
CA TYR A 457 4.48 -16.19 10.20
C TYR A 457 4.21 -17.46 9.41
N ILE A 458 3.05 -17.55 8.73
CA ILE A 458 2.65 -18.80 8.09
C ILE A 458 3.27 -19.01 6.71
N ILE A 459 3.67 -17.94 6.01
CA ILE A 459 4.16 -18.02 4.62
C ILE A 459 5.51 -17.33 4.45
N THR A 460 5.57 -16.00 4.55
CA THR A 460 6.63 -15.19 3.90
C THR A 460 7.94 -15.10 4.69
N ASN A 461 7.97 -15.57 5.93
CA ASN A 461 9.21 -15.70 6.69
C ASN A 461 10.04 -16.90 6.20
N HIS A 462 9.42 -18.07 6.04
CA HIS A 462 10.17 -19.30 5.76
C HIS A 462 9.54 -20.29 4.78
N ALA A 463 8.21 -20.46 4.80
CA ALA A 463 7.57 -21.57 4.07
C ALA A 463 7.81 -21.50 2.56
N TRP A 464 7.76 -20.28 2.00
CA TRP A 464 7.96 -20.01 0.57
C TRP A 464 9.33 -20.51 0.06
N HIS A 465 10.43 -20.14 0.72
CA HIS A 465 11.78 -20.49 0.26
C HIS A 465 12.15 -21.92 0.63
N ARG A 466 11.69 -22.44 1.79
CA ARG A 466 11.88 -23.85 2.14
C ARG A 466 11.25 -24.79 1.11
N ALA A 467 10.05 -24.45 0.63
CA ALA A 467 9.41 -25.20 -0.45
C ALA A 467 10.23 -25.16 -1.75
N ARG A 468 10.70 -23.98 -2.17
CA ARG A 468 11.55 -23.83 -3.37
C ARG A 468 12.87 -24.59 -3.24
N THR A 469 13.58 -24.46 -2.13
CA THR A 469 14.82 -25.21 -1.88
C THR A 469 14.58 -26.72 -1.97
N SER A 470 13.47 -27.23 -1.40
CA SER A 470 13.12 -28.65 -1.49
C SER A 470 12.81 -29.11 -2.93
N GLN A 471 12.50 -28.19 -3.83
CA GLN A 471 12.21 -28.43 -5.24
C GLN A 471 13.42 -28.19 -6.18
N GLY A 472 14.61 -27.94 -5.64
CA GLY A 472 15.86 -27.80 -6.42
C GLY A 472 16.21 -26.37 -6.82
N TYR A 473 15.52 -25.38 -6.27
CA TYR A 473 15.87 -23.96 -6.43
C TYR A 473 16.94 -23.50 -5.42
N ALA A 474 17.58 -22.38 -5.71
CA ALA A 474 18.62 -21.81 -4.87
C ALA A 474 18.11 -21.49 -3.46
N ASN A 475 18.88 -21.92 -2.46
CA ASN A 475 18.60 -21.58 -1.07
C ASN A 475 18.95 -20.11 -0.79
N VAL A 476 17.99 -19.39 -0.21
CA VAL A 476 18.09 -17.96 0.12
C VAL A 476 18.01 -17.70 1.62
N ASP A 477 18.06 -18.72 2.45
CA ASP A 477 18.04 -18.56 3.91
C ASP A 477 19.27 -17.78 4.43
N PRO A 478 19.12 -16.84 5.38
CA PRO A 478 17.87 -16.29 5.91
C PRO A 478 17.34 -15.12 5.06
N ALA A 479 16.22 -15.31 4.38
CA ALA A 479 15.54 -14.25 3.64
C ALA A 479 14.04 -14.18 3.99
N GLN A 480 13.59 -12.97 4.32
CA GLN A 480 12.16 -12.63 4.38
C GLN A 480 11.70 -12.17 3.00
N LEU A 481 10.59 -12.72 2.52
CA LEU A 481 10.06 -12.34 1.20
C LEU A 481 9.37 -10.98 1.26
N VAL A 482 8.53 -10.76 2.27
CA VAL A 482 7.74 -9.53 2.43
C VAL A 482 8.29 -8.71 3.58
N VAL A 483 8.48 -7.42 3.33
CA VAL A 483 8.94 -6.40 4.27
C VAL A 483 7.82 -5.38 4.45
N MET A 484 7.57 -4.96 5.69
CA MET A 484 6.69 -3.83 5.96
C MET A 484 7.48 -2.53 5.85
N PHE A 485 7.05 -1.66 4.95
CA PHE A 485 7.68 -0.38 4.71
C PHE A 485 6.62 0.72 4.72
N GLY A 486 6.68 1.60 5.72
CA GLY A 486 5.72 2.70 5.90
C GLY A 486 4.24 2.29 5.94
N GLY A 487 3.95 1.19 6.63
CA GLY A 487 2.58 0.66 6.77
C GLY A 487 2.05 -0.06 5.53
N LYS A 488 2.90 -0.30 4.52
CA LYS A 488 2.56 -1.04 3.30
C LYS A 488 3.49 -2.26 3.12
N PRO A 489 2.95 -3.45 2.79
CA PRO A 489 3.76 -4.63 2.53
C PRO A 489 4.37 -4.61 1.14
N TYR A 490 5.66 -4.92 1.05
CA TYR A 490 6.39 -5.05 -0.21
C TYR A 490 7.18 -6.34 -0.26
N VAL A 491 7.30 -6.92 -1.45
CA VAL A 491 8.24 -8.00 -1.73
C VAL A 491 9.65 -7.44 -1.90
N ASP A 492 10.63 -8.02 -1.19
CA ASP A 492 12.06 -7.85 -1.48
C ASP A 492 12.37 -8.61 -2.79
N VAL A 493 12.39 -7.85 -3.89
CA VAL A 493 12.48 -8.41 -5.25
C VAL A 493 13.77 -9.19 -5.46
N ARG A 494 14.89 -8.78 -4.86
CA ARG A 494 16.16 -9.54 -4.92
C ARG A 494 16.01 -10.90 -4.25
N SER A 495 15.38 -10.96 -3.07
CA SER A 495 15.15 -12.22 -2.34
C SER A 495 14.26 -13.16 -3.15
N SER A 496 13.17 -12.63 -3.71
CA SER A 496 12.28 -13.37 -4.62
C SER A 496 13.03 -13.92 -5.84
N PHE A 497 13.75 -13.07 -6.58
CA PHE A 497 14.41 -13.47 -7.83
C PHE A 497 15.52 -14.50 -7.60
N ASN A 498 16.30 -14.37 -6.52
CA ASN A 498 17.32 -15.36 -6.18
C ASN A 498 16.69 -16.75 -5.96
N SER A 499 15.54 -16.82 -5.28
CA SER A 499 14.89 -18.08 -4.94
C SER A 499 14.28 -18.83 -6.13
N PHE A 500 14.15 -18.18 -7.30
CA PHE A 500 13.62 -18.80 -8.52
C PHE A 500 14.72 -19.38 -9.41
N VAL A 501 15.98 -19.10 -9.13
CA VAL A 501 17.11 -19.62 -9.92
C VAL A 501 17.41 -21.06 -9.49
N PRO A 502 17.73 -21.98 -10.41
CA PRO A 502 18.15 -23.33 -10.05
C PRO A 502 19.38 -23.35 -9.14
N ALA A 503 19.42 -24.30 -8.20
CA ALA A 503 20.48 -24.38 -7.19
C ALA A 503 21.86 -24.74 -7.77
N ASP A 504 21.88 -25.49 -8.88
CA ASP A 504 23.08 -26.03 -9.55
C ASP A 504 23.82 -25.00 -10.43
N LEU A 505 23.26 -23.80 -10.62
CA LEU A 505 23.94 -22.75 -11.38
C LEU A 505 25.15 -22.17 -10.65
N PRO A 506 26.27 -21.92 -11.35
CA PRO A 506 27.41 -21.21 -10.81
C PRO A 506 27.04 -19.82 -10.28
N GLN A 507 27.64 -19.41 -9.16
CA GLN A 507 27.34 -18.14 -8.47
C GLN A 507 27.42 -16.92 -9.41
N LYS A 508 28.45 -16.85 -10.28
CA LYS A 508 28.61 -15.75 -11.23
C LYS A 508 27.44 -15.64 -12.22
N LEU A 509 26.92 -16.78 -12.69
CA LEU A 509 25.78 -16.81 -13.62
C LEU A 509 24.48 -16.44 -12.90
N ARG A 510 24.31 -16.90 -11.65
CA ARG A 510 23.18 -16.52 -10.79
C ARG A 510 23.12 -15.01 -10.57
N GLU A 511 24.25 -14.38 -10.23
CA GLU A 511 24.33 -12.94 -10.05
C GLU A 511 23.96 -12.17 -11.32
N LYS A 512 24.49 -12.58 -12.46
CA LYS A 512 24.17 -11.99 -13.77
C LYS A 512 22.68 -12.11 -14.10
N LEU A 513 22.06 -13.25 -13.82
CA LEU A 513 20.61 -13.47 -14.00
C LEU A 513 19.78 -12.57 -13.10
N VAL A 514 20.10 -12.48 -11.81
CA VAL A 514 19.36 -11.64 -10.85
C VAL A 514 19.45 -10.16 -11.25
N LEU A 515 20.63 -9.67 -11.62
CA LEU A 515 20.80 -8.30 -12.12
C LEU A 515 20.01 -8.04 -13.40
N PHE A 516 19.99 -9.00 -14.33
CA PHE A 516 19.16 -8.93 -15.53
C PHE A 516 17.66 -8.86 -15.19
N TYR A 517 17.17 -9.69 -14.27
CA TYR A 517 15.76 -9.67 -13.88
C TYR A 517 15.36 -8.35 -13.19
N LEU A 518 16.20 -7.82 -12.29
CA LEU A 518 15.98 -6.51 -11.68
C LEU A 518 15.91 -5.41 -12.75
N HIS A 519 16.86 -5.39 -13.69
CA HIS A 519 16.84 -4.45 -14.80
C HIS A 519 15.57 -4.56 -15.64
N LYS A 520 15.13 -5.78 -15.93
CA LYS A 520 13.90 -6.03 -16.68
C LYS A 520 12.65 -5.54 -15.96
N LEU A 521 12.54 -5.75 -14.65
CA LEU A 521 11.42 -5.19 -13.86
C LEU A 521 11.44 -3.65 -13.84
N LYS A 522 12.63 -3.04 -13.76
CA LYS A 522 12.76 -1.57 -13.79
C LYS A 522 12.36 -0.96 -15.13
N THR A 523 12.63 -1.66 -16.24
CA THR A 523 12.27 -1.20 -17.59
C THR A 523 10.83 -1.55 -17.98
N HIS A 524 10.24 -2.57 -17.34
CA HIS A 524 8.88 -3.03 -17.55
C HIS A 524 8.09 -3.15 -16.23
N PRO A 525 7.83 -2.04 -15.51
CA PRO A 525 7.13 -2.05 -14.23
C PRO A 525 5.70 -2.63 -14.33
N GLU A 526 5.06 -2.52 -15.49
CA GLU A 526 3.73 -3.07 -15.76
C GLU A 526 3.66 -4.61 -15.68
N LEU A 527 4.82 -5.29 -15.59
CA LEU A 527 4.95 -6.74 -15.48
C LEU A 527 5.18 -7.22 -14.03
N GLN A 528 5.09 -6.36 -13.01
CA GLN A 528 5.36 -6.76 -11.63
C GLN A 528 4.46 -7.92 -11.13
N ASP A 529 3.19 -7.96 -11.57
CA ASP A 529 2.23 -9.04 -11.26
C ASP A 529 2.40 -10.28 -12.16
N LYS A 530 3.38 -10.25 -13.08
CA LYS A 530 3.67 -11.27 -14.10
C LYS A 530 5.13 -11.73 -14.05
N VAL A 531 5.83 -11.44 -12.95
CA VAL A 531 7.25 -11.75 -12.73
C VAL A 531 7.61 -13.17 -13.15
N GLU A 532 6.84 -14.17 -12.73
CA GLU A 532 7.14 -15.58 -12.96
C GLU A 532 6.91 -16.06 -14.40
N PHE A 533 6.13 -15.31 -15.18
CA PHE A 533 5.81 -15.65 -16.57
C PHE A 533 6.70 -14.89 -17.55
N ASP A 534 6.90 -13.59 -17.31
CA ASP A 534 7.44 -12.69 -18.33
C ASP A 534 8.84 -12.16 -17.97
N ILE A 535 9.19 -12.09 -16.68
CA ILE A 535 10.49 -11.56 -16.22
C ILE A 535 11.50 -12.68 -15.94
N VAL A 536 11.16 -13.57 -15.02
CA VAL A 536 12.07 -14.61 -14.51
C VAL A 536 11.86 -15.92 -15.26
N PHE A 537 12.95 -16.67 -15.50
CA PHE A 537 12.86 -18.06 -15.95
C PHE A 537 12.83 -18.98 -14.72
N THR A 538 11.64 -19.43 -14.34
CA THR A 538 11.43 -20.28 -13.16
C THR A 538 11.48 -21.78 -13.49
N CYS A 539 11.32 -22.15 -14.75
CA CYS A 539 11.45 -23.50 -15.29
C CYS A 539 11.81 -23.43 -16.78
N PHE A 540 12.07 -24.58 -17.40
CA PHE A 540 12.17 -24.66 -18.86
C PHE A 540 10.78 -24.53 -19.49
N ASP A 541 10.70 -23.78 -20.59
CA ASP A 541 9.48 -23.62 -21.37
C ASP A 541 9.80 -23.55 -22.88
N LEU A 542 8.81 -23.80 -23.73
CA LEU A 542 9.00 -23.92 -25.20
C LEU A 542 9.34 -22.59 -25.90
N THR A 543 9.25 -21.46 -25.19
CA THR A 543 9.66 -20.14 -25.65
C THR A 543 11.09 -19.76 -25.24
N PHE A 544 11.81 -20.63 -24.51
CA PHE A 544 13.17 -20.37 -24.05
C PHE A 544 14.10 -19.89 -25.17
N SER A 545 14.05 -20.51 -26.36
CA SER A 545 14.87 -20.12 -27.52
C SER A 545 14.59 -18.71 -28.06
N GLN A 546 13.36 -18.21 -27.87
CA GLN A 546 12.98 -16.84 -28.22
C GLN A 546 13.39 -15.87 -27.11
N ARG A 547 13.06 -16.19 -25.85
CA ARG A 547 13.31 -15.32 -24.69
C ARG A 547 14.81 -15.18 -24.40
N SER A 548 15.62 -16.23 -24.59
CA SER A 548 17.07 -16.19 -24.36
C SER A 548 17.83 -15.27 -25.31
N LYS A 549 17.22 -14.84 -26.43
CA LYS A 549 17.79 -13.78 -27.28
C LYS A 549 17.96 -12.47 -26.51
N GLU A 550 17.10 -12.20 -25.54
CA GLU A 550 17.21 -11.04 -24.67
C GLU A 550 18.43 -11.16 -23.75
N LEU A 551 18.72 -12.36 -23.23
CA LEU A 551 19.94 -12.63 -22.45
C LEU A 551 21.20 -12.33 -23.29
N ARG A 552 21.24 -12.77 -24.56
CA ARG A 552 22.37 -12.47 -25.45
C ARG A 552 22.61 -10.97 -25.60
N LYS A 553 21.54 -10.18 -25.77
CA LYS A 553 21.61 -8.72 -25.87
C LYS A 553 22.13 -8.06 -24.58
N HIS A 554 21.96 -8.72 -23.44
CA HIS A 554 22.47 -8.27 -22.13
C HIS A 554 23.81 -8.94 -21.76
N GLY A 555 24.58 -9.36 -22.76
CA GLY A 555 25.97 -9.79 -22.57
C GLY A 555 26.15 -11.22 -22.06
N PHE A 556 25.13 -12.08 -22.10
CA PHE A 556 25.28 -13.51 -21.81
C PHE A 556 25.91 -14.24 -22.99
N SER A 557 26.96 -15.02 -22.72
CA SER A 557 27.62 -15.87 -23.71
C SER A 557 26.77 -17.08 -24.07
N GLU A 558 27.00 -17.68 -25.24
CA GLU A 558 26.32 -18.91 -25.64
C GLU A 558 26.54 -20.05 -24.64
N LYS A 559 27.75 -20.16 -24.08
CA LYS A 559 28.06 -21.17 -23.05
C LYS A 559 27.19 -20.97 -21.80
N GLU A 560 27.08 -19.73 -21.31
CA GLU A 560 26.22 -19.41 -20.15
C GLU A 560 24.75 -19.75 -20.43
N ILE A 561 24.24 -19.42 -21.62
CA ILE A 561 22.85 -19.69 -22.02
C ILE A 561 22.60 -21.20 -22.13
N GLN A 562 23.54 -21.97 -22.66
CA GLN A 562 23.42 -23.43 -22.74
C GLN A 562 23.47 -24.08 -21.35
N THR A 563 24.40 -23.65 -20.49
CA THR A 563 24.43 -24.10 -19.08
C THR A 563 23.10 -23.82 -18.39
N PHE A 564 22.54 -22.62 -18.60
CA PHE A 564 21.26 -22.26 -18.03
C PHE A 564 20.11 -23.11 -18.58
N LYS A 565 20.08 -23.35 -19.90
CA LYS A 565 19.08 -24.21 -20.54
C LYS A 565 19.10 -25.62 -19.94
N ILE A 566 20.28 -26.22 -19.83
CA ILE A 566 20.47 -27.58 -19.30
C ILE A 566 19.97 -27.67 -17.86
N SER A 567 20.35 -26.71 -17.01
CA SER A 567 19.90 -26.65 -15.62
C SER A 567 18.39 -26.50 -15.49
N LEU A 568 17.76 -25.59 -16.26
CA LEU A 568 16.29 -25.44 -16.27
C LEU A 568 15.58 -26.71 -16.76
N LEU A 569 16.10 -27.37 -17.79
CA LEU A 569 15.53 -28.59 -18.35
C LEU A 569 15.62 -29.74 -17.34
N SER A 570 16.77 -29.90 -16.71
CA SER A 570 17.01 -30.87 -15.64
C SER A 570 16.05 -30.66 -14.46
N LEU A 571 15.94 -29.42 -13.99
CA LEU A 571 15.00 -29.03 -12.92
C LEU A 571 13.55 -29.37 -13.29
N THR A 572 13.13 -29.01 -14.49
CA THR A 572 11.74 -29.20 -14.96
C THR A 572 11.40 -30.68 -15.09
N ASN A 573 12.28 -31.47 -15.71
CA ASN A 573 12.09 -32.91 -15.84
C ASN A 573 12.05 -33.58 -14.46
N LYS A 574 12.97 -33.26 -13.54
CA LYS A 574 12.99 -33.84 -12.19
C LYS A 574 11.71 -33.57 -11.41
N LEU A 575 11.15 -32.36 -11.52
CA LEU A 575 9.91 -31.97 -10.85
C LEU A 575 8.68 -32.69 -11.42
N LEU A 576 8.65 -32.91 -12.74
CA LEU A 576 7.53 -33.59 -13.40
C LEU A 576 7.67 -35.12 -13.37
N GLU A 577 8.87 -35.67 -13.26
CA GLU A 577 9.07 -37.12 -13.14
C GLU A 577 8.53 -37.66 -11.81
N ASN A 578 8.67 -36.90 -10.73
CA ASN A 578 8.28 -37.32 -9.38
C ASN A 578 6.97 -36.71 -8.87
N TYR A 579 6.21 -36.01 -9.73
CA TYR A 579 5.10 -35.17 -9.24
C TYR A 579 4.01 -35.98 -8.53
N THR A 580 3.68 -37.18 -9.01
CA THR A 580 2.53 -37.96 -8.50
C THR A 580 2.70 -38.31 -7.03
N GLU A 581 3.87 -38.85 -6.65
CA GLU A 581 4.16 -39.21 -5.27
C GLU A 581 4.33 -37.97 -4.37
N GLU A 582 4.98 -36.91 -4.86
CA GLU A 582 5.13 -35.67 -4.11
C GLU A 582 3.79 -34.97 -3.86
N VAL A 583 2.91 -34.90 -4.86
CA VAL A 583 1.56 -34.33 -4.70
C VAL A 583 0.74 -35.16 -3.72
N LYS A 584 0.78 -36.49 -3.83
CA LYS A 584 0.07 -37.40 -2.91
C LYS A 584 0.54 -37.21 -1.47
N LYS A 585 1.84 -37.09 -1.25
CA LYS A 585 2.44 -36.82 0.06
C LYS A 585 2.01 -35.46 0.61
N ASP A 586 2.04 -34.41 -0.20
CA ASP A 586 1.63 -33.06 0.21
C ASP A 586 0.13 -32.98 0.52
N LEU A 587 -0.72 -33.68 -0.24
CA LEU A 587 -2.15 -33.81 0.05
C LEU A 587 -2.41 -34.59 1.34
N ALA A 588 -1.69 -35.68 1.58
CA ALA A 588 -1.81 -36.45 2.82
C ALA A 588 -1.45 -35.60 4.05
N ALA A 589 -0.39 -34.78 3.95
CA ALA A 589 -0.04 -33.83 5.00
C ALA A 589 -1.13 -32.75 5.23
N ALA A 590 -1.73 -32.22 4.16
CA ALA A 590 -2.85 -31.28 4.28
C ALA A 590 -4.08 -31.93 4.98
N VAL A 591 -4.37 -33.20 4.70
CA VAL A 591 -5.44 -33.96 5.39
C VAL A 591 -5.09 -34.22 6.86
N ALA A 592 -3.80 -34.46 7.16
CA ALA A 592 -3.32 -34.67 8.53
C ALA A 592 -3.46 -33.42 9.43
N LEU A 593 -3.80 -32.25 8.88
CA LEU A 593 -4.19 -31.08 9.67
C LEU A 593 -5.48 -31.32 10.47
N ARG A 594 -6.39 -32.17 9.99
CA ARG A 594 -7.76 -32.34 10.52
C ARG A 594 -7.82 -32.89 11.95
N PRO A 595 -7.16 -34.01 12.29
CA PRO A 595 -7.31 -34.61 13.63
C PRO A 595 -6.81 -33.65 14.72
N LYS A 596 -5.63 -33.06 14.51
CA LYS A 596 -5.05 -32.10 15.45
C LYS A 596 -5.89 -30.83 15.59
N ARG A 597 -6.41 -30.28 14.49
CA ARG A 597 -7.36 -29.14 14.52
C ARG A 597 -8.63 -29.48 15.30
N SER A 598 -9.16 -30.69 15.14
CA SER A 598 -10.35 -31.14 15.89
C SER A 598 -10.10 -31.20 17.39
N VAL A 599 -8.95 -31.74 17.82
CA VAL A 599 -8.55 -31.80 19.24
C VAL A 599 -8.39 -30.39 19.81
N ILE A 600 -7.66 -29.52 19.11
CA ILE A 600 -7.48 -28.12 19.52
C ILE A 600 -8.83 -27.39 19.60
N GLY A 601 -9.74 -27.64 18.66
CA GLY A 601 -11.08 -27.05 18.66
C GLY A 601 -11.94 -27.49 19.86
N GLN A 602 -11.74 -28.68 20.39
CA GLN A 602 -12.38 -29.14 21.64
C GLN A 602 -11.75 -28.46 22.85
N LEU A 603 -10.41 -28.47 22.94
CA LEU A 603 -9.67 -27.80 24.01
C LEU A 603 -9.98 -26.30 24.09
N ALA A 604 -10.10 -25.61 22.94
CA ALA A 604 -10.43 -24.19 22.89
C ALA A 604 -11.84 -23.89 23.44
N LYS A 605 -12.77 -24.86 23.44
CA LYS A 605 -14.07 -24.73 24.09
C LYS A 605 -13.97 -24.96 25.60
N GLU A 606 -13.20 -25.96 26.02
CA GLU A 606 -12.99 -26.27 27.44
C GLU A 606 -12.22 -25.17 28.18
N LYS A 607 -11.19 -24.61 27.53
CA LYS A 607 -10.31 -23.56 28.05
C LYS A 607 -10.75 -22.15 27.65
N ALA A 608 -12.01 -21.97 27.25
CA ALA A 608 -12.53 -20.71 26.73
C ALA A 608 -12.50 -19.52 27.71
N HIS A 609 -12.13 -19.73 28.97
CA HIS A 609 -12.03 -18.73 30.02
C HIS A 609 -10.60 -18.25 30.30
N ASP A 610 -9.57 -18.89 29.72
CA ASP A 610 -8.18 -18.54 29.94
C ASP A 610 -7.54 -17.97 28.65
N PRO A 611 -7.17 -16.67 28.62
CA PRO A 611 -6.57 -16.06 27.45
C PRO A 611 -5.19 -16.65 27.10
N ARG A 612 -4.39 -17.13 28.07
CA ARG A 612 -3.08 -17.73 27.79
C ARG A 612 -3.22 -19.06 27.08
N GLU A 613 -4.12 -19.91 27.56
CA GLU A 613 -4.41 -21.20 26.93
C GLU A 613 -4.93 -21.00 25.50
N LEU A 614 -5.84 -20.04 25.27
CA LEU A 614 -6.33 -19.72 23.93
C LEU A 614 -5.22 -19.26 22.98
N LEU A 615 -4.29 -18.40 23.42
CA LEU A 615 -3.15 -17.98 22.60
C LEU A 615 -2.15 -19.10 22.36
N SER A 616 -1.95 -20.00 23.33
CA SER A 616 -1.12 -21.20 23.16
C SER A 616 -1.69 -22.11 22.07
N LEU A 617 -3.00 -22.37 22.12
CA LEU A 617 -3.71 -23.14 21.09
C LEU A 617 -3.68 -22.44 19.73
N ALA A 618 -3.78 -21.11 19.70
CA ALA A 618 -3.62 -20.34 18.46
C ALA A 618 -2.22 -20.51 17.85
N ARG A 619 -1.16 -20.41 18.66
CA ARG A 619 0.22 -20.68 18.22
C ARG A 619 0.36 -22.10 17.67
N GLU A 620 -0.18 -23.09 18.36
CA GLU A 620 -0.12 -24.49 17.92
C GLU A 620 -0.83 -24.73 16.58
N LEU A 621 -1.98 -24.08 16.34
CA LEU A 621 -2.67 -24.11 15.05
C LEU A 621 -1.83 -23.51 13.92
N LEU A 622 -1.17 -22.37 14.17
CA LEU A 622 -0.31 -21.69 13.20
C LEU A 622 0.96 -22.51 12.90
N ASP A 623 1.64 -23.04 13.93
CA ASP A 623 2.82 -23.91 13.78
C ASP A 623 2.48 -25.18 12.98
N HIS A 624 1.32 -25.76 13.24
CA HIS A 624 0.84 -26.91 12.49
C HIS A 624 0.48 -26.54 11.04
N ALA A 625 -0.12 -25.36 10.83
CA ALA A 625 -0.38 -24.84 9.50
C ALA A 625 0.93 -24.63 8.72
N VAL A 626 2.02 -24.19 9.37
CA VAL A 626 3.34 -24.05 8.71
C VAL A 626 3.92 -25.39 8.33
N SER A 627 4.06 -26.29 9.30
CA SER A 627 4.79 -27.57 9.13
C SER A 627 4.10 -28.56 8.19
N SER A 628 2.76 -28.59 8.18
CA SER A 628 1.95 -29.57 7.44
C SER A 628 0.95 -28.96 6.45
N GLY A 629 0.92 -27.63 6.31
CA GLY A 629 0.02 -26.92 5.40
C GLY A 629 0.76 -26.03 4.38
N THR A 630 1.36 -24.93 4.81
CA THR A 630 1.80 -23.85 3.91
C THR A 630 3.07 -24.21 3.13
N ILE A 631 3.98 -25.03 3.67
CA ILE A 631 5.13 -25.53 2.91
C ILE A 631 4.65 -26.44 1.77
N GLN A 632 3.72 -27.35 2.06
CA GLN A 632 3.09 -28.27 1.11
C GLN A 632 2.34 -27.47 0.03
N PHE A 633 1.50 -26.52 0.45
CA PHE A 633 0.81 -25.62 -0.46
C PHE A 633 1.79 -24.85 -1.37
N SER A 634 2.90 -24.35 -0.83
CA SER A 634 3.92 -23.63 -1.59
C SER A 634 4.56 -24.50 -2.68
N ARG A 635 4.84 -25.78 -2.39
CA ARG A 635 5.32 -26.75 -3.39
C ARG A 635 4.29 -27.03 -4.47
N LEU A 636 3.05 -27.30 -4.08
CA LEU A 636 1.93 -27.54 -5.00
C LEU A 636 1.66 -26.31 -5.89
N ALA A 637 1.73 -25.11 -5.31
CA ALA A 637 1.61 -23.86 -6.05
C ALA A 637 2.70 -23.73 -7.11
N ARG A 638 3.96 -24.03 -6.76
CA ARG A 638 5.07 -24.01 -7.73
C ARG A 638 4.82 -24.98 -8.90
N LEU A 639 4.37 -26.21 -8.63
CA LEU A 639 4.02 -27.18 -9.67
C LEU A 639 2.91 -26.66 -10.60
N ALA A 640 1.83 -26.10 -10.03
CA ALA A 640 0.74 -25.52 -10.80
C ALA A 640 1.21 -24.35 -11.69
N PHE A 641 2.12 -23.51 -11.20
CA PHE A 641 2.71 -22.44 -12.01
C PHE A 641 3.59 -22.97 -13.14
N ILE A 642 4.42 -23.98 -12.89
CA ILE A 642 5.25 -24.63 -13.94
C ILE A 642 4.36 -25.16 -15.06
N GLY A 643 3.30 -25.89 -14.71
CA GLY A 643 2.39 -26.41 -15.71
C GLY A 643 1.63 -25.31 -16.46
N LYS A 644 1.25 -24.21 -15.80
CA LYS A 644 0.68 -23.03 -16.49
C LYS A 644 1.67 -22.35 -17.44
N ILE A 645 2.95 -22.25 -17.06
CA ILE A 645 4.01 -21.69 -17.92
C ILE A 645 4.15 -22.55 -19.19
N LEU A 646 4.23 -23.86 -19.04
CA LEU A 646 4.30 -24.81 -20.16
C LEU A 646 3.05 -24.72 -21.05
N LEU A 647 1.84 -24.69 -20.46
CA LEU A 647 0.59 -24.57 -21.21
C LEU A 647 0.53 -23.26 -22.02
N ARG A 648 0.93 -22.13 -21.41
CA ARG A 648 1.04 -20.84 -22.11
C ARG A 648 2.07 -20.89 -23.24
N SER A 649 3.20 -21.59 -23.04
CA SER A 649 4.22 -21.73 -24.07
C SER A 649 3.72 -22.48 -25.31
N LEU A 650 2.80 -23.45 -25.14
CA LEU A 650 2.13 -24.15 -26.25
C LEU A 650 1.26 -23.20 -27.08
N VAL A 651 0.51 -22.31 -26.43
CA VAL A 651 -0.32 -21.27 -27.09
C VAL A 651 0.58 -20.27 -27.82
N SER A 652 1.61 -19.74 -27.16
CA SER A 652 2.56 -18.79 -27.75
C SER A 652 3.29 -19.35 -28.98
N ARG A 653 3.55 -20.66 -28.98
CA ARG A 653 4.15 -21.40 -30.11
C ARG A 653 3.14 -21.81 -31.19
N LYS A 654 1.86 -21.46 -31.04
CA LYS A 654 0.74 -21.87 -31.91
C LYS A 654 0.66 -23.38 -32.09
N ILE A 655 1.00 -24.12 -31.04
CA ILE A 655 0.88 -25.58 -31.01
C ILE A 655 -0.57 -25.96 -30.74
N ILE A 656 -1.18 -25.28 -29.77
CA ILE A 656 -2.62 -25.25 -29.47
C ILE A 656 -3.15 -23.82 -29.65
N ASP A 657 -4.46 -23.67 -29.78
CA ASP A 657 -5.13 -22.37 -29.80
C ASP A 657 -5.66 -21.96 -28.40
N THR A 658 -6.27 -20.78 -28.31
CA THR A 658 -6.88 -20.29 -27.07
C THR A 658 -8.15 -21.06 -26.69
N ALA A 659 -8.83 -21.70 -27.65
CA ALA A 659 -10.01 -22.49 -27.37
C ALA A 659 -9.66 -23.73 -26.52
N ILE A 660 -8.66 -24.51 -26.93
CA ILE A 660 -8.17 -25.68 -26.17
C ILE A 660 -7.65 -25.25 -24.79
N TYR A 661 -6.97 -24.11 -24.70
CA TYR A 661 -6.51 -23.54 -23.43
C TYR A 661 -7.67 -23.30 -22.45
N HIS A 662 -8.73 -22.63 -22.92
CA HIS A 662 -9.90 -22.32 -22.09
C HIS A 662 -10.74 -23.56 -21.79
N GLU A 663 -10.91 -24.47 -22.76
CA GLU A 663 -11.62 -25.73 -22.58
C GLU A 663 -10.97 -26.56 -21.46
N PHE A 664 -9.64 -26.75 -21.52
CA PHE A 664 -8.89 -27.45 -20.48
C PHE A 664 -9.06 -26.80 -19.11
N LEU A 665 -8.83 -25.49 -18.99
CA LEU A 665 -8.98 -24.81 -17.68
C LEU A 665 -10.40 -24.89 -17.14
N SER A 666 -11.40 -24.84 -18.03
CA SER A 666 -12.79 -24.99 -17.63
C SER A 666 -13.08 -26.38 -17.09
N SER A 667 -12.38 -27.43 -17.56
CA SER A 667 -12.60 -28.83 -17.12
C SER A 667 -12.05 -29.14 -15.73
N ILE A 668 -11.28 -28.24 -15.12
CA ILE A 668 -10.71 -28.41 -13.79
C ILE A 668 -11.80 -28.20 -12.74
N SER A 669 -11.87 -29.12 -11.76
CA SER A 669 -12.85 -29.06 -10.67
C SER A 669 -12.14 -28.88 -9.33
N THR A 670 -12.25 -27.69 -8.76
CA THR A 670 -11.56 -27.35 -7.51
C THR A 670 -12.55 -27.20 -6.34
N VAL A 671 -12.05 -26.77 -5.17
CA VAL A 671 -12.87 -26.59 -3.97
C VAL A 671 -14.07 -25.65 -4.20
N ALA A 672 -13.96 -24.60 -5.02
CA ALA A 672 -15.12 -23.74 -5.27
C ALA A 672 -16.12 -24.31 -6.27
N THR A 673 -15.69 -25.13 -7.24
CA THR A 673 -16.66 -25.87 -8.07
C THR A 673 -17.56 -26.70 -7.16
N LYS A 674 -16.95 -27.40 -6.19
CA LYS A 674 -17.68 -28.14 -5.17
C LYS A 674 -18.51 -27.25 -4.24
N MET A 675 -17.99 -26.08 -3.85
CA MET A 675 -18.74 -25.14 -3.01
C MET A 675 -19.97 -24.57 -3.72
N ASP A 676 -19.87 -24.27 -5.01
CA ASP A 676 -21.00 -23.80 -5.83
C ASP A 676 -22.07 -24.89 -5.97
N GLU A 677 -21.67 -26.13 -6.24
CA GLU A 677 -22.56 -27.30 -6.24
C GLU A 677 -23.26 -27.51 -4.88
N ASP A 678 -22.48 -27.48 -3.78
CA ASP A 678 -23.00 -27.60 -2.42
C ASP A 678 -23.91 -26.41 -2.06
N PHE A 679 -23.63 -25.20 -2.56
CA PHE A 679 -24.47 -24.02 -2.34
C PHE A 679 -25.80 -24.13 -3.12
N LEU A 680 -25.77 -24.63 -4.36
CA LEU A 680 -26.99 -24.91 -5.11
C LEU A 680 -27.85 -25.96 -4.39
N ALA A 681 -27.24 -27.05 -3.92
CA ALA A 681 -27.92 -28.07 -3.11
C ALA A 681 -28.52 -27.45 -1.83
N TYR A 682 -27.78 -26.56 -1.15
CA TYR A 682 -28.27 -25.81 0.01
C TYR A 682 -29.50 -24.95 -0.33
N THR A 683 -29.46 -24.17 -1.42
CA THR A 683 -30.60 -23.32 -1.83
C THR A 683 -31.83 -24.11 -2.27
N ARG A 684 -31.66 -25.35 -2.74
CA ARG A 684 -32.75 -26.28 -3.09
C ARG A 684 -33.29 -27.07 -1.88
N GLY A 685 -32.67 -26.93 -0.70
CA GLY A 685 -33.03 -27.72 0.49
C GLY A 685 -32.49 -29.15 0.49
N GLU A 686 -31.61 -29.51 -0.45
CA GLU A 686 -30.99 -30.84 -0.56
C GLU A 686 -29.78 -31.00 0.38
N LEU A 687 -29.13 -29.89 0.75
CA LEU A 687 -28.02 -29.86 1.71
C LEU A 687 -28.41 -29.04 2.95
N HIS A 688 -28.26 -29.62 4.13
CA HIS A 688 -28.63 -28.95 5.37
C HIS A 688 -27.66 -27.79 5.70
N PRO A 689 -28.14 -26.61 6.17
CA PRO A 689 -27.27 -25.47 6.51
C PRO A 689 -26.08 -25.80 7.41
N ARG A 690 -26.29 -26.64 8.44
CA ARG A 690 -25.21 -27.08 9.33
C ARG A 690 -24.11 -27.86 8.61
N GLU A 691 -24.46 -28.64 7.58
CA GLU A 691 -23.49 -29.41 6.82
C GLU A 691 -22.67 -28.51 5.89
N PHE A 692 -23.32 -27.54 5.23
CA PHE A 692 -22.63 -26.52 4.44
C PHE A 692 -21.64 -25.71 5.30
N LEU A 693 -22.09 -25.22 6.46
CA LEU A 693 -21.25 -24.47 7.39
C LEU A 693 -20.13 -25.32 8.00
N ALA A 694 -20.33 -26.62 8.23
CA ALA A 694 -19.24 -27.51 8.66
C ALA A 694 -18.11 -27.61 7.61
N ARG A 695 -18.45 -27.52 6.32
CA ARG A 695 -17.47 -27.56 5.22
C ARG A 695 -16.80 -26.20 5.00
N TYR A 696 -17.60 -25.13 4.92
CA TYR A 696 -17.17 -23.81 4.41
C TYR A 696 -17.23 -22.67 5.44
N GLY A 697 -17.75 -22.92 6.65
CA GLY A 697 -18.03 -21.89 7.66
C GLY A 697 -16.81 -21.08 8.08
N HIS A 698 -15.61 -21.67 8.07
CA HIS A 698 -14.35 -21.02 8.41
C HIS A 698 -13.91 -19.89 7.47
N LEU A 699 -14.44 -19.83 6.24
CA LEU A 699 -14.09 -18.80 5.27
C LEU A 699 -14.58 -17.43 5.74
N ARG A 700 -13.80 -16.39 5.47
CA ARG A 700 -14.13 -14.99 5.76
C ARG A 700 -13.53 -14.08 4.68
N PRO A 701 -14.22 -13.03 4.22
CA PRO A 701 -13.62 -12.04 3.32
C PRO A 701 -12.45 -11.35 4.02
N GLY A 702 -11.22 -11.40 3.48
CA GLY A 702 -10.04 -10.98 4.23
C GLY A 702 -9.53 -12.11 5.12
N THR A 703 -8.85 -13.08 4.51
CA THR A 703 -8.43 -14.37 5.06
C THR A 703 -7.64 -14.23 6.37
N TYR A 704 -6.90 -13.14 6.51
CA TYR A 704 -6.06 -12.81 7.67
C TYR A 704 -6.69 -11.78 8.61
N ASP A 705 -7.78 -11.14 8.19
CA ASP A 705 -8.40 -10.01 8.89
C ASP A 705 -9.27 -10.50 10.05
N ILE A 706 -8.82 -10.19 11.27
CA ILE A 706 -9.53 -10.52 12.51
C ILE A 706 -10.86 -9.77 12.66
N THR A 707 -11.00 -8.60 12.03
CA THR A 707 -12.22 -7.78 12.09
C THR A 707 -13.32 -8.32 11.18
N SER A 708 -12.95 -9.10 10.16
CA SER A 708 -13.89 -9.76 9.28
C SER A 708 -14.44 -11.04 9.89
N LEU A 709 -15.76 -11.21 9.82
CA LEU A 709 -16.46 -12.38 10.35
C LEU A 709 -16.44 -13.55 9.36
N ARG A 710 -16.42 -14.75 9.95
CA ARG A 710 -16.62 -16.02 9.24
C ARG A 710 -18.01 -16.15 8.64
N TYR A 711 -18.16 -17.01 7.65
CA TYR A 711 -19.48 -17.37 7.12
C TYR A 711 -20.42 -17.96 8.17
N ASP A 712 -19.90 -18.74 9.13
CA ASP A 712 -20.71 -19.28 10.24
C ASP A 712 -21.11 -18.23 11.30
N ALA A 713 -20.50 -17.04 11.26
CA ALA A 713 -20.79 -15.91 12.12
C ALA A 713 -21.48 -14.74 11.38
N ASP A 714 -21.55 -14.76 10.05
CA ASP A 714 -22.22 -13.76 9.21
C ASP A 714 -23.17 -14.44 8.19
N PRO A 715 -24.40 -14.80 8.62
CA PRO A 715 -25.38 -15.43 7.74
C PRO A 715 -25.76 -14.57 6.53
N ALA A 716 -25.58 -13.25 6.58
CA ALA A 716 -25.97 -12.33 5.50
C ALA A 716 -25.17 -12.58 4.20
N LEU A 717 -23.96 -13.13 4.32
CA LEU A 717 -23.15 -13.56 3.17
C LEU A 717 -23.81 -14.72 2.40
N LEU A 718 -24.54 -15.59 3.10
CA LEU A 718 -25.16 -16.79 2.56
C LEU A 718 -26.65 -16.63 2.22
N VAL A 719 -27.24 -15.44 2.41
CA VAL A 719 -28.64 -15.16 2.05
C VAL A 719 -28.80 -15.21 0.52
N ALA A 720 -29.50 -16.23 0.04
CA ALA A 720 -29.82 -16.39 -1.37
C ALA A 720 -30.98 -15.46 -1.78
N THR A 721 -30.83 -14.78 -2.92
CA THR A 721 -31.95 -14.11 -3.61
C THR A 721 -32.58 -15.10 -4.60
N ALA A 722 -33.46 -15.96 -4.07
CA ALA A 722 -34.20 -17.03 -4.76
C ALA A 722 -33.36 -18.17 -5.38
N PRO A 723 -33.86 -19.42 -5.38
CA PRO A 723 -33.18 -20.54 -6.02
C PRO A 723 -33.07 -20.31 -7.54
N PRO A 724 -31.89 -20.49 -8.16
CA PRO A 724 -31.74 -20.39 -9.60
C PRO A 724 -32.44 -21.55 -10.31
N SER A 725 -33.09 -21.27 -11.45
CA SER A 725 -33.79 -22.27 -12.27
C SER A 725 -32.86 -23.20 -13.06
N THR A 726 -31.56 -22.88 -13.17
CA THR A 726 -30.56 -23.73 -13.83
C THR A 726 -29.20 -23.62 -13.14
N GLY A 727 -28.62 -24.77 -12.77
CA GLY A 727 -27.22 -24.88 -12.36
C GLY A 727 -26.28 -24.61 -13.54
N HIS A 728 -24.99 -24.44 -13.28
CA HIS A 728 -23.99 -24.44 -14.34
C HIS A 728 -24.04 -25.81 -15.06
N PRO A 729 -24.01 -25.85 -16.41
CA PRO A 729 -24.03 -27.12 -17.13
C PRO A 729 -22.87 -28.00 -16.65
N LYS A 730 -23.15 -29.27 -16.33
CA LYS A 730 -22.13 -30.28 -16.01
C LYS A 730 -21.10 -30.26 -17.14
N LYS A 731 -19.85 -29.91 -16.82
CA LYS A 731 -18.81 -29.81 -17.83
C LYS A 731 -18.39 -31.20 -18.27
N GLU A 732 -18.37 -31.40 -19.59
CA GLU A 732 -17.83 -32.59 -20.21
C GLU A 732 -16.35 -32.76 -19.83
N SER A 733 -15.89 -34.01 -19.75
CA SER A 733 -14.47 -34.31 -19.55
C SER A 733 -13.66 -33.76 -20.72
N PHE A 734 -12.59 -33.01 -20.44
CA PHE A 734 -11.67 -32.54 -21.48
C PHE A 734 -11.05 -33.72 -22.22
N VAL A 735 -11.21 -33.74 -23.54
CA VAL A 735 -10.60 -34.74 -24.43
C VAL A 735 -9.66 -34.04 -25.39
N LEU A 736 -8.36 -34.26 -25.23
CA LEU A 736 -7.37 -33.70 -26.13
C LEU A 736 -7.43 -34.40 -27.51
N PRO A 737 -7.59 -33.67 -28.63
CA PRO A 737 -7.61 -34.29 -29.95
C PRO A 737 -6.30 -35.05 -30.24
N GLY A 738 -6.40 -36.28 -30.75
CA GLY A 738 -5.23 -37.16 -30.92
C GLY A 738 -4.11 -36.58 -31.79
N LYS A 739 -4.46 -35.86 -32.87
CA LYS A 739 -3.47 -35.15 -33.71
C LYS A 739 -2.74 -34.05 -32.92
N THR A 740 -3.45 -33.33 -32.07
CA THR A 740 -2.88 -32.29 -31.20
C THR A 740 -1.98 -32.90 -30.14
N ALA A 741 -2.40 -34.01 -29.51
CA ALA A 741 -1.59 -34.75 -28.54
C ALA A 741 -0.25 -35.23 -29.13
N GLN A 742 -0.27 -35.78 -30.34
CA GLN A 742 0.94 -36.20 -31.06
C GLN A 742 1.87 -35.01 -31.35
N LYS A 743 1.32 -33.87 -31.80
CA LYS A 743 2.08 -32.64 -32.07
C LYS A 743 2.76 -32.10 -30.80
N ILE A 744 2.04 -32.07 -29.67
CA ILE A 744 2.58 -31.63 -28.38
C ILE A 744 3.73 -32.57 -27.94
N THR A 745 3.48 -33.89 -27.98
CA THR A 745 4.46 -34.90 -27.59
C THR A 745 5.73 -34.82 -28.44
N ALA A 746 5.61 -34.64 -29.75
CA ALA A 746 6.75 -34.47 -30.65
C ALA A 746 7.58 -33.22 -30.30
N VAL A 747 6.92 -32.11 -29.95
CA VAL A 747 7.61 -30.89 -29.53
C VAL A 747 8.30 -31.05 -28.18
N PHE A 748 7.65 -31.68 -27.20
CA PHE A 748 8.26 -31.97 -25.89
C PHE A 748 9.53 -32.80 -26.04
N ARG A 749 9.46 -33.92 -26.77
CA ARG A 749 10.63 -34.78 -27.02
C ARG A 749 11.74 -34.03 -27.75
N LYS A 750 11.41 -33.21 -28.76
CA LYS A 750 12.38 -32.41 -29.51
C LYS A 750 13.14 -31.41 -28.62
N GLU A 751 12.49 -30.83 -27.63
CA GLU A 751 13.09 -29.86 -26.71
C GLU A 751 13.74 -30.53 -25.47
N GLY A 752 13.64 -31.85 -25.33
CA GLY A 752 14.25 -32.64 -24.25
C GLY A 752 13.39 -32.78 -22.99
N LEU A 753 12.08 -32.54 -23.09
CA LEU A 753 11.13 -32.84 -22.01
C LEU A 753 10.79 -34.33 -22.01
N ALA A 754 10.86 -34.97 -20.84
CA ALA A 754 10.83 -36.43 -20.68
C ALA A 754 9.42 -37.04 -20.59
N PHE A 755 8.37 -36.28 -20.95
CA PHE A 755 6.97 -36.68 -20.82
C PHE A 755 6.16 -36.37 -22.09
N ASP A 756 5.00 -37.00 -22.20
CA ASP A 756 4.08 -36.79 -23.33
C ASP A 756 2.93 -35.81 -23.00
N ALA A 757 2.07 -35.57 -23.98
CA ALA A 757 0.95 -34.66 -23.83
C ALA A 757 -0.06 -35.12 -22.76
N SER A 758 -0.40 -36.41 -22.73
CA SER A 758 -1.40 -36.95 -21.79
C SER A 758 -0.93 -36.79 -20.35
N TYR A 759 0.31 -37.18 -20.08
CA TYR A 759 0.96 -37.03 -18.77
C TYR A 759 1.00 -35.57 -18.32
N PHE A 760 1.32 -34.65 -19.24
CA PHE A 760 1.38 -33.22 -18.93
C PHE A 760 0.01 -32.63 -18.52
N PHE A 761 -1.07 -32.97 -19.24
CA PHE A 761 -2.41 -32.45 -18.91
C PHE A 761 -2.94 -33.04 -17.59
N GLU A 762 -2.64 -34.31 -17.31
CA GLU A 762 -2.94 -34.95 -16.03
C GLU A 762 -2.19 -34.28 -14.87
N PHE A 763 -0.88 -34.05 -15.05
CA PHE A 763 -0.04 -33.30 -14.12
C PHE A 763 -0.62 -31.92 -13.80
N LEU A 764 -0.93 -31.13 -14.83
CA LEU A 764 -1.40 -29.77 -14.65
C LEU A 764 -2.76 -29.72 -13.94
N LYS A 765 -3.70 -30.60 -14.32
CA LYS A 765 -4.98 -30.72 -13.64
C LYS A 765 -4.77 -31.04 -12.15
N THR A 766 -4.00 -32.09 -11.87
CA THR A 766 -3.71 -32.57 -10.52
C THR A 766 -3.04 -31.48 -9.67
N ALA A 767 -2.06 -30.77 -10.22
CA ALA A 767 -1.35 -29.71 -9.50
C ALA A 767 -2.25 -28.51 -9.15
N ILE A 768 -3.15 -28.09 -10.06
CA ILE A 768 -4.10 -27.00 -9.80
C ILE A 768 -5.11 -27.41 -8.72
N GLU A 769 -5.71 -28.60 -8.84
CA GLU A 769 -6.69 -29.10 -7.87
C GLU A 769 -6.06 -29.29 -6.48
N ALA A 770 -4.87 -29.88 -6.43
CA ALA A 770 -4.13 -30.11 -5.19
C ALA A 770 -3.75 -28.81 -4.49
N ARG A 771 -3.28 -27.80 -5.24
CA ARG A 771 -2.97 -26.47 -4.71
C ARG A 771 -4.20 -25.86 -4.02
N GLU A 772 -5.35 -25.85 -4.69
CA GLU A 772 -6.56 -25.22 -4.14
C GLU A 772 -7.10 -25.98 -2.92
N PHE A 773 -7.02 -27.32 -2.92
CA PHE A 773 -7.39 -28.13 -1.76
C PHE A 773 -6.46 -27.90 -0.57
N SER A 774 -5.13 -27.95 -0.78
CA SER A 774 -4.15 -27.71 0.27
C SER A 774 -4.32 -26.33 0.89
N LYS A 775 -4.57 -25.31 0.06
CA LYS A 775 -4.91 -23.96 0.52
C LYS A 775 -6.11 -23.94 1.45
N PHE A 776 -7.21 -24.53 1.00
CA PHE A 776 -8.45 -24.59 1.75
C PHE A 776 -8.32 -25.33 3.10
N GLU A 777 -7.49 -26.38 3.18
CA GLU A 777 -7.32 -27.11 4.44
C GLU A 777 -6.47 -26.35 5.46
N PHE A 778 -5.39 -25.67 5.05
CA PHE A 778 -4.60 -24.90 6.02
C PHE A 778 -5.29 -23.60 6.45
N THR A 779 -6.12 -22.99 5.60
CA THR A 779 -6.88 -21.78 5.97
C THR A 779 -7.88 -22.03 7.09
N LYS A 780 -8.33 -23.28 7.31
CA LYS A 780 -9.12 -23.65 8.49
C LYS A 780 -8.33 -23.47 9.78
N ASN A 781 -7.07 -23.91 9.82
CA ASN A 781 -6.21 -23.70 10.99
C ASN A 781 -5.98 -22.22 11.25
N LEU A 782 -5.68 -21.45 10.20
CA LEU A 782 -5.51 -19.99 10.32
C LEU A 782 -6.77 -19.33 10.88
N SER A 783 -7.94 -19.65 10.31
CA SER A 783 -9.20 -19.07 10.76
C SER A 783 -9.49 -19.44 12.23
N ASP A 784 -9.24 -20.68 12.65
CA ASP A 784 -9.38 -21.15 14.04
C ASP A 784 -8.42 -20.44 14.99
N ALA A 785 -7.17 -20.22 14.57
CA ALA A 785 -6.21 -19.43 15.34
C ALA A 785 -6.69 -17.99 15.55
N ILE A 786 -7.21 -17.34 14.50
CA ILE A 786 -7.76 -15.98 14.58
C ILE A 786 -8.92 -15.90 15.57
N GLU A 787 -9.79 -16.90 15.63
CA GLU A 787 -10.89 -16.91 16.60
C GLU A 787 -10.43 -17.19 18.04
N CYS A 788 -9.39 -18.00 18.24
CA CYS A 788 -8.74 -18.13 19.55
C CYS A 788 -8.13 -16.79 19.99
N ILE A 789 -7.44 -16.08 19.09
CA ILE A 789 -6.88 -14.75 19.36
C ILE A 789 -7.99 -13.75 19.69
N ALA A 790 -9.08 -13.71 18.91
CA ALA A 790 -10.21 -12.81 19.13
C ALA A 790 -10.87 -13.05 20.50
N LYS A 791 -11.06 -14.32 20.88
CA LYS A 791 -11.61 -14.68 22.20
C LYS A 791 -10.67 -14.30 23.34
N ALA A 792 -9.37 -14.57 23.20
CA ALA A 792 -8.37 -14.15 24.18
C ALA A 792 -8.38 -12.62 24.37
N GLY A 793 -8.42 -11.86 23.27
CA GLY A 793 -8.55 -10.41 23.30
C GLY A 793 -9.80 -9.93 24.03
N ALA A 794 -10.95 -10.53 23.75
CA ALA A 794 -12.21 -10.19 24.41
C ALA A 794 -12.17 -10.43 25.93
N LEU A 795 -11.57 -11.55 26.38
CA LEU A 795 -11.36 -11.82 27.81
C LEU A 795 -10.44 -10.79 28.48
N LEU A 796 -9.49 -10.25 27.71
CA LEU A 796 -8.57 -9.22 28.15
C LEU A 796 -9.13 -7.80 28.01
N GLY A 797 -10.35 -7.64 27.50
CA GLY A 797 -11.02 -6.34 27.36
C GLY A 797 -10.73 -5.59 26.06
N PHE A 798 -10.25 -6.27 25.01
CA PHE A 798 -9.96 -5.68 23.70
C PHE A 798 -10.97 -6.12 22.63
N SER A 799 -11.35 -5.18 21.78
CA SER A 799 -12.14 -5.41 20.56
C SER A 799 -11.31 -6.06 19.45
N ARG A 800 -11.97 -6.59 18.40
CA ARG A 800 -11.27 -7.15 17.22
C ARG A 800 -10.43 -6.08 16.53
N GLU A 801 -10.94 -4.86 16.46
CA GLU A 801 -10.28 -3.69 15.88
C GLU A 801 -8.99 -3.35 16.64
N GLU A 802 -9.03 -3.36 17.97
CA GLU A 802 -7.86 -3.18 18.82
C GLU A 802 -6.85 -4.32 18.65
N MET A 803 -7.34 -5.57 18.66
CA MET A 803 -6.50 -6.76 18.45
C MET A 803 -5.82 -6.78 17.07
N SER A 804 -6.45 -6.21 16.04
CA SER A 804 -5.84 -6.09 14.69
C SER A 804 -4.56 -5.25 14.68
N SER A 805 -4.38 -4.37 15.68
CA SER A 805 -3.19 -3.52 15.81
C SER A 805 -2.00 -4.23 16.47
N LEU A 806 -2.20 -5.41 17.07
CA LEU A 806 -1.11 -6.23 17.62
C LEU A 806 -0.48 -7.11 16.53
N ASP A 807 0.70 -7.67 16.78
CA ASP A 807 1.31 -8.68 15.91
C ASP A 807 1.51 -10.00 16.64
N THR A 808 1.88 -11.05 15.91
CA THR A 808 2.11 -12.39 16.48
C THR A 808 3.19 -12.43 17.56
N GLU A 809 4.19 -11.54 17.51
CA GLU A 809 5.25 -11.49 18.53
C GLU A 809 4.65 -10.99 19.85
N ASN A 810 3.99 -9.83 19.82
CA ASN A 810 3.39 -9.23 21.00
C ASN A 810 2.25 -10.07 21.60
N LEU A 811 1.52 -10.81 20.75
CA LEU A 811 0.48 -11.73 21.20
C LEU A 811 1.07 -12.88 22.01
N PHE A 812 2.14 -13.49 21.51
CA PHE A 812 2.69 -14.67 22.16
C PHE A 812 3.66 -14.37 23.30
N ASP A 813 4.12 -13.13 23.45
CA ASP A 813 4.81 -12.66 24.66
C ASP A 813 3.98 -12.90 25.93
N LEU A 814 2.64 -12.89 25.83
CA LEU A 814 1.75 -13.18 26.96
C LEU A 814 1.98 -14.58 27.56
N LEU A 815 2.51 -15.52 26.78
CA LEU A 815 2.82 -16.88 27.22
C LEU A 815 4.03 -16.93 28.16
N GLU A 816 4.90 -15.92 28.13
CA GLU A 816 6.14 -15.87 28.93
C GLU A 816 6.05 -14.94 30.14
N VAL A 817 5.04 -14.07 30.22
CA VAL A 817 4.92 -13.06 31.28
C VAL A 817 4.19 -13.61 32.50
N GLU A 818 4.61 -13.20 33.70
CA GLU A 818 4.01 -13.61 34.98
C GLU A 818 2.65 -12.92 35.26
N ASP A 819 2.54 -11.58 35.15
CA ASP A 819 1.28 -10.83 35.36
C ASP A 819 0.62 -10.39 34.05
N VAL A 820 -0.59 -10.91 33.79
CA VAL A 820 -1.42 -10.58 32.62
C VAL A 820 -1.80 -9.09 32.58
N ARG A 821 -1.96 -8.44 33.73
CA ARG A 821 -2.39 -7.02 33.81
C ARG A 821 -1.32 -6.05 33.33
N ASP A 822 -0.05 -6.42 33.47
CA ASP A 822 1.05 -5.62 32.93
C ASP A 822 1.06 -5.67 31.41
N MET A 823 0.82 -6.87 30.84
CA MET A 823 0.68 -7.02 29.39
C MET A 823 -0.55 -6.31 28.84
N GLN A 824 -1.70 -6.36 29.52
CA GLN A 824 -2.88 -5.59 29.11
C GLN A 824 -2.58 -4.08 29.02
N ARG A 825 -1.83 -3.53 29.98
CA ARG A 825 -1.41 -2.12 29.94
C ARG A 825 -0.46 -1.85 28.78
N ALA A 826 0.54 -2.71 28.58
CA ALA A 826 1.48 -2.60 27.47
C ALA A 826 0.78 -2.66 26.09
N TRP A 827 -0.16 -3.59 25.92
CA TRP A 827 -0.96 -3.69 24.69
C TRP A 827 -1.80 -2.44 24.46
N LYS A 828 -2.46 -1.90 25.49
CA LYS A 828 -3.27 -0.67 25.36
C LYS A 828 -2.44 0.51 24.85
N ASP A 829 -1.24 0.68 25.40
CA ASP A 829 -0.33 1.75 24.97
C ASP A 829 0.22 1.52 23.56
N LEU A 830 0.54 0.27 23.21
CA LEU A 830 1.02 -0.11 21.88
C LEU A 830 -0.07 0.07 20.81
N ILE A 831 -1.30 -0.35 21.09
CA ILE A 831 -2.46 -0.21 20.20
C ILE A 831 -2.70 1.28 19.93
N ARG A 832 -2.74 2.12 20.97
CA ARG A 832 -2.89 3.58 20.81
C ARG A 832 -1.78 4.14 19.91
N TYR A 833 -0.52 3.75 20.14
CA TYR A 833 0.60 4.19 19.32
C TYR A 833 0.46 3.76 17.85
N ARG A 834 0.12 2.49 17.58
CA ARG A 834 -0.01 1.97 16.21
C ARG A 834 -1.20 2.56 15.47
N MET A 835 -2.28 2.88 16.17
CA MET A 835 -3.42 3.61 15.59
C MET A 835 -3.02 5.03 15.19
N GLU A 836 -2.31 5.76 16.06
CA GLU A 836 -1.77 7.09 15.73
C GLU A 836 -0.78 7.03 14.57
N GLU A 837 0.14 6.05 14.57
CA GLU A 837 1.10 5.83 13.50
C GLU A 837 0.42 5.53 12.16
N LYS A 838 -0.64 4.72 12.15
CA LYS A 838 -1.44 4.42 10.95
C LYS A 838 -2.05 5.68 10.36
N GLU A 839 -2.57 6.59 11.17
CA GLU A 839 -3.09 7.89 10.69
C GLU A 839 -1.98 8.80 10.13
N GLU A 840 -0.79 8.78 10.72
CA GLU A 840 0.36 9.52 10.20
C GLU A 840 0.85 8.95 8.86
N HIS A 841 0.95 7.62 8.73
CA HIS A 841 1.40 6.96 7.50
C HIS A 841 0.40 7.11 6.34
N LYS A 842 -0.91 7.32 6.61
CA LYS A 842 -1.89 7.67 5.56
C LYS A 842 -1.56 8.97 4.84
N LYS A 843 -0.82 9.90 5.48
CA LYS A 843 -0.39 11.17 4.90
C LYS A 843 0.87 11.06 4.05
N VAL A 844 1.51 9.89 4.03
CA VAL A 844 2.66 9.59 3.17
C VAL A 844 2.20 8.70 2.03
N LEU A 845 2.48 9.12 0.81
CA LEU A 845 2.19 8.32 -0.37
C LEU A 845 3.38 7.41 -0.68
N LEU A 846 3.11 6.13 -0.94
CA LEU A 846 4.12 5.15 -1.31
C LEU A 846 3.77 4.55 -2.69
N PRO A 847 4.73 4.49 -3.63
CA PRO A 847 4.48 3.96 -4.97
C PRO A 847 4.32 2.43 -4.94
N PRO A 848 3.72 1.81 -5.97
CA PRO A 848 3.66 0.34 -6.08
C PRO A 848 5.04 -0.32 -6.14
N ILE A 849 6.04 0.38 -6.70
CA ILE A 849 7.43 -0.07 -6.79
C ILE A 849 8.38 1.05 -6.34
N ILE A 850 9.37 0.71 -5.51
CA ILE A 850 10.42 1.60 -5.02
C ILE A 850 11.77 1.05 -5.50
N TYR A 851 12.46 1.82 -6.34
CA TYR A 851 13.79 1.52 -6.88
C TYR A 851 14.90 2.30 -6.18
N SER A 852 14.60 3.52 -5.71
CA SER A 852 15.53 4.40 -5.02
C SER A 852 14.82 5.26 -3.97
N PRO A 853 15.56 5.87 -3.02
CA PRO A 853 14.97 6.81 -2.06
C PRO A 853 14.23 7.99 -2.70
N GLN A 854 14.55 8.35 -3.93
CA GLN A 854 13.88 9.43 -4.66
C GLN A 854 12.43 9.08 -5.05
N ASP A 855 12.10 7.80 -5.20
CA ASP A 855 10.74 7.36 -5.54
C ASP A 855 9.74 7.62 -4.39
N LEU A 856 10.24 7.89 -3.17
CA LEU A 856 9.42 8.30 -2.01
C LEU A 856 9.00 9.79 -2.09
N GLU A 857 9.71 10.55 -2.91
CA GLU A 857 9.48 11.97 -3.14
C GLU A 857 8.76 12.21 -4.48
N ILE A 858 9.15 11.48 -5.52
CA ILE A 858 8.61 11.63 -6.87
C ILE A 858 8.01 10.29 -7.28
N ILE A 859 6.69 10.19 -7.15
CA ILE A 859 5.92 9.02 -7.53
C ILE A 859 5.52 9.18 -8.99
N ALA A 860 6.22 8.46 -9.86
CA ALA A 860 5.94 8.43 -11.29
C ALA A 860 4.59 7.76 -11.59
N PRO A 861 3.97 8.08 -12.74
CA PRO A 861 2.77 7.39 -13.21
C PRO A 861 3.02 5.88 -13.33
N TYR A 862 2.12 5.08 -12.74
CA TYR A 862 2.11 3.64 -12.89
C TYR A 862 0.80 3.19 -13.53
N VAL A 863 0.89 2.65 -14.74
CA VAL A 863 -0.25 2.08 -15.45
C VAL A 863 -0.16 0.56 -15.35
N ALA A 864 -1.04 -0.03 -14.54
CA ALA A 864 -1.17 -1.47 -14.46
C ALA A 864 -1.66 -2.04 -15.79
N LYS A 865 -1.29 -3.28 -16.08
CA LYS A 865 -1.75 -4.02 -17.25
C LYS A 865 -2.75 -5.10 -16.81
N PRO A 866 -4.07 -4.85 -16.95
CA PRO A 866 -5.09 -5.78 -16.48
C PRO A 866 -4.95 -7.17 -17.12
N ASN A 867 -5.25 -8.18 -16.32
CA ASN A 867 -5.32 -9.57 -16.74
C ASN A 867 -6.76 -9.90 -17.12
N PHE A 868 -7.05 -9.88 -18.43
CA PHE A 868 -8.35 -10.25 -18.95
C PHE A 868 -8.54 -11.76 -18.95
N ILE A 869 -9.66 -12.20 -18.38
CA ILE A 869 -10.04 -13.61 -18.27
C ILE A 869 -11.22 -13.87 -19.19
N THR A 870 -11.15 -14.96 -19.96
CA THR A 870 -12.07 -15.33 -21.06
C THR A 870 -11.99 -14.42 -22.29
N GLU A 871 -12.76 -14.77 -23.33
CA GLU A 871 -12.92 -13.99 -24.57
C GLU A 871 -14.29 -13.28 -24.65
N LYS A 872 -15.08 -13.33 -23.57
CA LYS A 872 -16.46 -12.83 -23.57
C LYS A 872 -16.52 -11.31 -23.45
N LYS A 873 -17.64 -10.75 -23.88
CA LYS A 873 -17.99 -9.33 -23.77
C LYS A 873 -19.27 -9.18 -22.96
N VAL A 874 -19.27 -8.29 -21.97
CA VAL A 874 -20.44 -7.97 -21.13
C VAL A 874 -20.56 -6.48 -20.87
N GLU A 875 -21.80 -6.00 -20.71
CA GLU A 875 -22.12 -4.61 -20.36
C GLU A 875 -23.15 -4.61 -19.23
N GLY A 876 -22.88 -3.88 -18.16
CA GLY A 876 -23.78 -3.85 -17.00
C GLY A 876 -23.43 -2.75 -16.01
N LYS A 877 -24.29 -2.59 -14.98
CA LYS A 877 -24.04 -1.64 -13.89
C LYS A 877 -22.89 -2.11 -13.03
N ILE A 878 -22.16 -1.17 -12.44
CA ILE A 878 -21.08 -1.48 -11.51
C ILE A 878 -21.62 -1.57 -10.09
N VAL A 879 -21.16 -2.58 -9.34
CA VAL A 879 -21.45 -2.75 -7.92
C VAL A 879 -20.12 -2.80 -7.16
N ASN A 880 -19.85 -1.75 -6.37
CA ASN A 880 -18.66 -1.68 -5.53
C ASN A 880 -18.94 -2.30 -4.16
N LEU A 881 -18.26 -3.41 -3.85
CA LEU A 881 -18.47 -4.18 -2.62
C LEU A 881 -18.01 -3.46 -1.35
N ARG A 882 -17.12 -2.46 -1.46
CA ARG A 882 -16.63 -1.69 -0.32
C ARG A 882 -17.62 -0.62 0.14
N MET A 883 -18.44 -0.10 -0.79
CA MET A 883 -19.31 1.06 -0.57
C MET A 883 -20.77 0.69 -0.28
N THR A 884 -21.14 -0.58 -0.37
CA THR A 884 -22.54 -1.02 -0.29
C THR A 884 -22.75 -1.91 0.93
N ASN A 885 -23.82 -1.68 1.71
CA ASN A 885 -24.22 -2.59 2.77
C ASN A 885 -24.45 -4.00 2.21
N LYS A 886 -23.73 -5.00 2.77
CA LYS A 886 -23.69 -6.38 2.26
C LYS A 886 -25.08 -7.01 2.09
N SER A 887 -26.05 -6.60 2.90
CA SER A 887 -27.45 -7.05 2.89
C SER A 887 -28.30 -6.53 1.72
N THR A 888 -27.84 -5.52 0.96
CA THR A 888 -28.60 -4.86 -0.13
C THR A 888 -27.94 -5.00 -1.51
N LEU A 889 -26.88 -5.80 -1.62
CA LEU A 889 -26.08 -5.95 -2.84
C LEU A 889 -26.82 -6.68 -3.96
N ALA A 890 -27.23 -5.95 -4.98
CA ALA A 890 -27.74 -6.49 -6.24
C ALA A 890 -26.58 -7.01 -7.11
N ILE A 891 -26.01 -8.18 -6.80
CA ILE A 891 -24.89 -8.76 -7.58
C ILE A 891 -25.37 -9.35 -8.91
N LYS A 892 -26.55 -9.97 -8.93
CA LYS A 892 -27.08 -10.69 -10.09
C LYS A 892 -27.18 -9.76 -11.31
N GLY A 893 -26.51 -10.13 -12.40
CA GLY A 893 -26.56 -9.38 -13.65
C GLY A 893 -25.75 -8.07 -13.67
N ASN A 894 -24.92 -7.81 -12.65
CA ASN A 894 -24.08 -6.61 -12.58
C ASN A 894 -22.58 -6.96 -12.57
N ILE A 895 -21.74 -5.99 -12.93
CA ILE A 895 -20.27 -6.11 -12.88
C ILE A 895 -19.82 -5.77 -11.46
N VAL A 896 -19.13 -6.71 -10.81
CA VAL A 896 -18.67 -6.57 -9.43
C VAL A 896 -17.29 -5.93 -9.42
N LEU A 897 -17.10 -4.92 -8.58
CA LEU A 897 -15.83 -4.25 -8.34
C LEU A 897 -15.30 -4.60 -6.95
N LEU A 898 -14.05 -5.08 -6.90
CA LEU A 898 -13.39 -5.56 -5.68
C LEU A 898 -11.93 -5.09 -5.61
N GLU A 899 -11.46 -4.57 -4.48
CA GLU A 899 -10.05 -4.15 -4.40
C GLU A 899 -9.10 -5.35 -4.45
N ASN A 900 -9.35 -6.35 -3.60
CA ASN A 900 -8.51 -7.52 -3.43
C ASN A 900 -9.39 -8.77 -3.26
N GLY A 901 -8.96 -9.91 -3.83
CA GLY A 901 -9.83 -11.08 -4.00
C GLY A 901 -9.23 -12.38 -3.49
N ASP A 902 -9.66 -12.80 -2.31
CA ASP A 902 -9.27 -14.04 -1.64
C ASP A 902 -10.42 -15.08 -1.61
N PRO A 903 -10.20 -16.31 -1.11
CA PRO A 903 -11.25 -17.35 -1.04
C PRO A 903 -12.49 -16.98 -0.22
N GLY A 904 -12.39 -16.01 0.68
CA GLY A 904 -13.52 -15.48 1.44
C GLY A 904 -14.53 -14.69 0.62
N TYR A 905 -14.21 -14.39 -0.63
CA TYR A 905 -15.12 -13.76 -1.59
C TYR A 905 -15.79 -14.78 -2.54
N ASP A 906 -15.55 -16.08 -2.38
CA ASP A 906 -16.11 -17.11 -3.27
C ASP A 906 -17.66 -17.12 -3.27
N TRP A 907 -18.29 -16.61 -2.20
CA TRP A 907 -19.75 -16.44 -2.14
C TRP A 907 -20.31 -15.51 -3.24
N ILE A 908 -19.53 -14.60 -3.82
CA ILE A 908 -19.98 -13.71 -4.90
C ILE A 908 -20.44 -14.52 -6.12
N PHE A 909 -19.70 -15.59 -6.47
CA PHE A 909 -19.99 -16.40 -7.67
C PHE A 909 -21.36 -17.08 -7.57
N THR A 910 -21.78 -17.44 -6.36
CA THR A 910 -23.10 -18.02 -6.09
C THR A 910 -24.26 -17.08 -6.44
N ARG A 911 -24.00 -15.77 -6.56
CA ARG A 911 -25.00 -14.74 -6.90
C ARG A 911 -25.02 -14.36 -8.38
N LYS A 912 -24.35 -15.15 -9.25
CA LYS A 912 -24.31 -14.99 -10.71
C LYS A 912 -23.97 -13.54 -11.16
N PRO A 913 -22.77 -13.04 -10.83
CA PRO A 913 -22.30 -11.76 -11.34
C PRO A 913 -22.22 -11.79 -12.87
N LEU A 914 -22.35 -10.63 -13.50
CA LEU A 914 -22.19 -10.50 -14.96
C LEU A 914 -20.71 -10.47 -15.36
N GLY A 915 -19.86 -9.90 -14.52
CA GLY A 915 -18.40 -9.85 -14.67
C GLY A 915 -17.72 -9.44 -13.38
N LEU A 916 -16.39 -9.60 -13.30
CA LEU A 916 -15.59 -9.22 -12.14
C LEU A 916 -14.43 -8.31 -12.53
N ILE A 917 -14.24 -7.21 -11.81
CA ILE A 917 -13.09 -6.32 -11.97
C ILE A 917 -12.40 -6.19 -10.62
N THR A 918 -11.07 -6.43 -10.59
CA THR A 918 -10.28 -6.24 -9.37
C THR A 918 -9.19 -5.19 -9.52
N LYS A 919 -8.91 -4.45 -8.43
CA LYS A 919 -7.78 -3.50 -8.37
C LYS A 919 -6.44 -4.23 -8.38
N TYR A 920 -6.31 -5.21 -7.49
CA TYR A 920 -5.12 -6.06 -7.35
C TYR A 920 -5.44 -7.49 -7.80
N GLY A 921 -4.45 -8.15 -8.38
CA GLY A 921 -4.47 -9.57 -8.68
C GLY A 921 -3.58 -9.96 -9.86
N GLY A 922 -2.93 -11.12 -9.77
CA GLY A 922 -2.09 -11.66 -10.84
C GLY A 922 -2.83 -12.57 -11.83
N VAL A 923 -2.15 -12.95 -12.93
CA VAL A 923 -2.66 -13.88 -13.96
C VAL A 923 -3.08 -15.25 -13.40
N ALA A 924 -2.41 -15.70 -12.33
CA ALA A 924 -2.65 -16.98 -11.67
C ALA A 924 -3.24 -16.83 -10.26
N SER A 925 -3.81 -15.65 -9.95
CA SER A 925 -4.55 -15.37 -8.73
C SER A 925 -5.73 -16.31 -8.54
N HIS A 926 -6.24 -16.34 -7.30
CA HIS A 926 -7.43 -17.10 -6.96
C HIS A 926 -8.63 -16.67 -7.81
N MET A 927 -8.90 -15.36 -7.88
CA MET A 927 -10.02 -14.82 -8.66
C MET A 927 -9.86 -15.03 -10.17
N ALA A 928 -8.64 -14.98 -10.71
CA ALA A 928 -8.40 -15.30 -12.12
C ALA A 928 -8.75 -16.76 -12.46
N ILE A 929 -8.36 -17.70 -11.58
CA ILE A 929 -8.71 -19.13 -11.73
C ILE A 929 -10.22 -19.31 -11.63
N ARG A 930 -10.87 -18.71 -10.63
CA ARG A 930 -12.34 -18.78 -10.44
C ARG A 930 -13.09 -18.26 -11.65
N CYS A 931 -12.73 -17.09 -12.16
CA CYS A 931 -13.38 -16.52 -13.34
C CYS A 931 -13.18 -17.40 -14.58
N ALA A 932 -12.01 -18.01 -14.74
CA ALA A 932 -11.76 -18.96 -15.83
C ALA A 932 -12.60 -20.24 -15.67
N GLU A 933 -12.67 -20.80 -14.46
CA GLU A 933 -13.50 -21.96 -14.12
C GLU A 933 -14.97 -21.67 -14.46
N PHE A 934 -15.57 -20.59 -13.94
CA PHE A 934 -16.98 -20.28 -14.19
C PHE A 934 -17.26 -19.68 -15.59
N GLY A 935 -16.21 -19.46 -16.39
CA GLY A 935 -16.32 -18.77 -17.68
C GLY A 935 -16.89 -17.35 -17.55
N LEU A 936 -16.60 -16.69 -16.43
CA LEU A 936 -17.01 -15.33 -16.11
C LEU A 936 -16.00 -14.33 -16.73
N PRO A 937 -16.44 -13.38 -17.57
CA PRO A 937 -15.54 -12.33 -18.05
C PRO A 937 -15.03 -11.47 -16.89
N ALA A 938 -13.71 -11.31 -16.82
CA ALA A 938 -13.08 -10.56 -15.75
C ALA A 938 -11.86 -9.76 -16.21
N ALA A 939 -11.56 -8.67 -15.48
CA ALA A 939 -10.31 -7.93 -15.58
C ALA A 939 -9.67 -7.84 -14.18
N ILE A 940 -8.56 -8.56 -14.01
CA ILE A 940 -7.90 -8.75 -12.71
C ILE A 940 -6.62 -7.92 -12.65
N GLY A 941 -6.41 -7.15 -11.59
CA GLY A 941 -5.20 -6.33 -11.43
C GLY A 941 -5.23 -5.06 -12.29
N CYS A 942 -6.33 -4.30 -12.24
CA CYS A 942 -6.51 -3.09 -13.04
C CYS A 942 -5.71 -1.88 -12.54
N GLY A 943 -5.15 -1.96 -11.33
CA GLY A 943 -4.41 -0.86 -10.71
C GLY A 943 -5.31 0.29 -10.26
N GLU A 944 -4.71 1.29 -9.61
CA GLU A 944 -5.40 2.43 -9.01
C GLU A 944 -6.21 3.24 -10.03
N VAL A 945 -5.59 3.59 -11.17
CA VAL A 945 -6.15 4.54 -12.13
C VAL A 945 -7.48 4.04 -12.69
N ILE A 946 -7.49 2.84 -13.29
CA ILE A 946 -8.69 2.24 -13.88
C ILE A 946 -9.74 1.94 -12.80
N PHE A 947 -9.30 1.47 -11.63
CA PHE A 947 -10.21 1.10 -10.55
C PHE A 947 -10.97 2.31 -9.99
N SER A 948 -10.28 3.43 -9.77
CA SER A 948 -10.87 4.64 -9.21
C SER A 948 -11.82 5.34 -10.20
N GLU A 949 -11.53 5.26 -11.51
CA GLU A 949 -12.47 5.69 -12.55
C GLU A 949 -13.76 4.85 -12.54
N LEU A 950 -13.64 3.52 -12.47
CA LEU A 950 -14.78 2.60 -12.41
C LEU A 950 -15.58 2.71 -11.12
N ALA A 951 -14.93 3.00 -9.99
CA ALA A 951 -15.59 3.12 -8.69
C ALA A 951 -16.61 4.27 -8.64
N GLN A 952 -16.45 5.28 -9.49
CA GLN A 952 -17.35 6.44 -9.61
C GLN A 952 -18.38 6.29 -10.74
N ALA A 953 -18.22 5.27 -11.59
CA ALA A 953 -19.04 5.08 -12.78
C ALA A 953 -20.35 4.33 -12.49
N LYS A 954 -21.37 4.57 -13.33
CA LYS A 954 -22.67 3.88 -13.21
C LYS A 954 -22.65 2.51 -13.88
N GLY A 955 -21.88 2.37 -14.96
CA GLY A 955 -21.72 1.11 -15.67
C GLY A 955 -20.37 0.98 -16.36
N ALA A 956 -20.11 -0.21 -16.89
CA ALA A 956 -18.97 -0.46 -17.75
C ALA A 956 -19.29 -1.49 -18.81
N LEU A 957 -18.59 -1.37 -19.94
CA LEU A 957 -18.42 -2.43 -20.92
C LEU A 957 -17.07 -3.10 -20.67
N LEU A 958 -17.10 -4.40 -20.41
CA LEU A 958 -15.93 -5.27 -20.29
C LEU A 958 -15.84 -6.17 -21.53
N ASP A 959 -14.85 -5.93 -22.39
CA ASP A 959 -14.56 -6.73 -23.59
C ASP A 959 -13.21 -7.43 -23.40
N CYS A 960 -13.25 -8.66 -22.88
CA CYS A 960 -12.04 -9.40 -22.54
C CYS A 960 -11.26 -9.83 -23.78
N GLY A 961 -11.94 -10.17 -24.88
CA GLY A 961 -11.27 -10.57 -26.12
C GLY A 961 -10.54 -9.42 -26.81
N LYS A 962 -11.07 -8.19 -26.74
CA LYS A 962 -10.37 -6.99 -27.20
C LYS A 962 -9.46 -6.36 -26.13
N LYS A 963 -9.43 -6.91 -24.91
CA LYS A 963 -8.68 -6.39 -23.76
C LYS A 963 -9.00 -4.92 -23.47
N LYS A 964 -10.29 -4.59 -23.43
CA LYS A 964 -10.79 -3.22 -23.22
C LYS A 964 -11.81 -3.15 -22.09
N ILE A 965 -11.73 -2.07 -21.34
CA ILE A 965 -12.73 -1.63 -20.38
C ILE A 965 -13.17 -0.24 -20.83
N ILE A 966 -14.47 -0.01 -20.95
CA ILE A 966 -15.04 1.29 -21.33
C ILE A 966 -16.04 1.71 -20.26
N VAL A 967 -15.80 2.86 -19.64
CA VAL A 967 -16.68 3.45 -18.63
C VAL A 967 -17.96 3.99 -19.27
N ARG A 968 -19.10 3.84 -18.59
CA ARG A 968 -20.44 4.22 -19.07
C ARG A 968 -21.19 5.12 -18.09
#